data_AF-A0A402CUT1-F1
#
_entry.id   AF-A0A402CUT1-F1
#
_cell.length_a   1.000
_cell.length_b   1.000
_cell.length_c   1.000
_cell.angle_alpha   90.00
_cell.angle_beta   90.00
_cell.angle_gamma   90.00
#
_symmetry.space_group_name_H-M   'P 1'
#
loop_
_entity.id
_entity.type
_entity.pdbx_description
1 polymer ?
#
loop_
_entity_poly.entity_id
_entity_poly.type
_entity_poly.pdbx_seq_one_letter_code
_entity_poly.pdbx_strand_id
1 'polypeptide(L)'
;MSNDTGGNLNPLHFQPGINIFVVWAPQTMDGRDISEGSGLAKKIYAHFCYDTKNPLFGGLAIPVYFRSAPYGVEDNSSPRPIDFESAERTIVIILVDAEMALGATWESYISDIVTKVEQSNRQHLVLPVALSHGALNFEPLRSKNSIRYYKFSELSSWLQLRLWLTNEIARHFRTNLNKNEEHEQPLSPPPVRIFLSHAKIDGRDEALLMRQCLDKIPSVPFFDEVDIGPGYDIASEIIERIKDATVIVFLTDMYSDRPWCQKEILAAKKFQRPIVIVDDLQGKVFRSFPYLGNVPTIRKSKGDEAEILSLALDEALRHMVLNHNMAQTIQNNPQLKHSNFLMRAPEASDGGAFAKMAPALEETTSADPVTIFYPGPPLGPDEMNLLQYVFQGRYHFATPIYRDGIERLSKWTVGISISESEELVNLGFSEMQLAEAMSRIAVYLLAGGAVLAYGGDLRAGGFTEVLTDIVATYNSYGNEDFKPIENYQAWPFYLAVTRNREAELSRIAHLHRIPTRSDVKAKFEIEPDQENSVANSEKLLIITQCLTQMRQAINEKANVRILMGGRLTEFSGVLPGVLEEAYLALDSNKPLFLIGAFGGCSQAVIDLICGQDSPALFTALNSRDSNIIDKYQKILEEPERLNYDYIKRFFADCGVRSLNNGLTDELNRKLFTEQDTHRIISLILHGLDNLSLQ
;
A
#
# COMPACT_ATOMS: atom_id res chain seq x y z
N MET A 1 19.24 -1.94 -35.66
CA MET A 1 19.55 -2.81 -34.51
C MET A 1 19.50 -1.90 -33.29
N SER A 2 18.29 -1.68 -32.79
CA SER A 2 17.99 -0.88 -31.61
C SER A 2 18.43 -1.67 -30.38
N ASN A 3 19.28 -1.07 -29.55
CA ASN A 3 19.74 -1.66 -28.31
C ASN A 3 18.56 -1.87 -27.36
N ASP A 4 18.31 -3.14 -27.06
CA ASP A 4 17.33 -3.67 -26.12
C ASP A 4 17.88 -3.54 -24.68
N THR A 5 18.09 -2.30 -24.21
CA THR A 5 18.59 -2.01 -22.84
C THR A 5 17.47 -1.90 -21.80
N GLY A 6 16.22 -2.03 -22.21
CA GLY A 6 15.04 -2.00 -21.34
C GLY A 6 14.35 -3.36 -21.31
N GLY A 7 15.05 -4.42 -20.91
CA GLY A 7 14.42 -5.73 -20.67
C GLY A 7 13.34 -5.58 -19.59
N ASN A 8 12.09 -5.37 -19.99
CA ASN A 8 10.95 -5.23 -19.10
C ASN A 8 10.96 -6.43 -18.13
N LEU A 9 11.21 -6.20 -16.82
CA LEU A 9 10.99 -7.24 -15.80
C LEU A 9 9.58 -7.76 -16.06
N ASN A 10 9.48 -9.07 -16.22
CA ASN A 10 8.19 -9.67 -16.43
C ASN A 10 7.41 -9.45 -15.11
N PRO A 11 6.31 -8.66 -15.13
CA PRO A 11 5.59 -8.24 -13.93
C PRO A 11 5.03 -9.43 -13.13
N LEU A 12 5.06 -10.61 -13.74
CA LEU A 12 4.60 -11.88 -13.19
C LEU A 12 5.55 -12.57 -12.22
N HIS A 13 6.80 -12.14 -12.12
CA HIS A 13 7.79 -12.85 -11.31
C HIS A 13 8.05 -12.26 -9.92
N PHE A 14 7.32 -11.23 -9.51
CA PHE A 14 7.37 -10.79 -8.12
C PHE A 14 6.44 -11.64 -7.28
N GLN A 15 6.93 -12.34 -6.26
CA GLN A 15 6.11 -12.94 -5.20
C GLN A 15 6.39 -12.17 -3.91
N PRO A 16 5.36 -11.76 -3.14
CA PRO A 16 5.62 -11.17 -1.84
C PRO A 16 6.38 -12.17 -0.96
N GLY A 17 7.43 -11.70 -0.27
CA GLY A 17 8.12 -12.51 0.74
C GLY A 17 7.23 -12.85 1.92
N ILE A 18 6.23 -11.99 2.21
CA ILE A 18 5.31 -12.15 3.33
C ILE A 18 3.92 -11.61 3.01
N ASN A 19 2.90 -12.36 3.42
CA ASN A 19 1.53 -11.89 3.59
C ASN A 19 1.08 -12.08 5.05
N ILE A 20 0.26 -11.16 5.54
CA ILE A 20 -0.41 -11.27 6.85
C ILE A 20 -1.91 -11.45 6.61
N PHE A 21 -2.51 -12.42 7.29
CA PHE A 21 -3.95 -12.59 7.38
C PHE A 21 -4.39 -12.35 8.82
N VAL A 22 -5.39 -11.49 9.01
CA VAL A 22 -6.01 -11.26 10.33
C VAL A 22 -7.38 -11.93 10.35
N VAL A 23 -7.56 -12.80 11.34
CA VAL A 23 -8.76 -13.63 11.50
C VAL A 23 -9.48 -13.26 12.78
N TRP A 24 -10.78 -12.97 12.71
CA TRP A 24 -11.60 -12.70 13.90
C TRP A 24 -13.08 -13.04 13.66
N ALA A 25 -13.82 -13.36 14.72
CA ALA A 25 -15.27 -13.55 14.65
C ALA A 25 -15.99 -12.18 14.61
N PRO A 26 -16.83 -11.91 13.59
CA PRO A 26 -17.53 -10.64 13.48
C PRO A 26 -18.71 -10.58 14.46
N GLN A 27 -19.00 -9.40 14.99
CA GLN A 27 -20.22 -9.13 15.76
C GLN A 27 -20.95 -7.97 15.09
N THR A 28 -21.99 -8.28 14.32
CA THR A 28 -22.66 -7.27 13.48
C THR A 28 -23.81 -6.61 14.23
N MET A 29 -23.79 -5.29 14.32
CA MET A 29 -24.88 -4.46 14.83
C MET A 29 -25.10 -3.29 13.86
N ASP A 30 -26.34 -3.08 13.40
CA ASP A 30 -26.71 -2.06 12.41
C ASP A 30 -25.81 -2.09 11.13
N GLY A 31 -25.50 -3.29 10.63
CA GLY A 31 -24.67 -3.48 9.45
C GLY A 31 -23.17 -3.19 9.65
N ARG A 32 -22.73 -2.92 10.88
CA ARG A 32 -21.32 -2.70 11.22
C ARG A 32 -20.80 -3.76 12.16
N ASP A 33 -19.57 -4.21 11.93
CA ASP A 33 -18.87 -5.09 12.85
C ASP A 33 -18.32 -4.28 14.04
N ILE A 34 -18.92 -4.51 15.21
CA ILE A 34 -18.60 -3.86 16.49
C ILE A 34 -17.67 -4.69 17.37
N SER A 35 -17.20 -5.85 16.88
CA SER A 35 -16.29 -6.70 17.64
C SER A 35 -14.98 -5.99 18.00
N GLU A 36 -14.39 -6.32 19.15
CA GLU A 36 -13.02 -5.87 19.49
C GLU A 36 -12.00 -6.36 18.44
N GLY A 37 -12.24 -7.55 17.89
CA GLY A 37 -11.46 -8.12 16.79
C GLY A 37 -11.39 -7.21 15.57
N SER A 38 -12.52 -6.65 15.13
CA SER A 38 -12.57 -5.68 14.03
C SER A 38 -11.73 -4.43 14.31
N GLY A 39 -11.85 -3.88 15.52
CA GLY A 39 -11.04 -2.71 15.93
C GLY A 39 -9.54 -2.98 15.92
N LEU A 40 -9.11 -4.14 16.40
CA LEU A 40 -7.71 -4.57 16.39
C LEU A 40 -7.21 -4.91 14.98
N ALA A 41 -8.01 -5.58 14.16
CA ALA A 41 -7.66 -5.90 12.78
C ALA A 41 -7.36 -4.64 11.97
N LYS A 42 -8.14 -3.57 12.17
CA LYS A 42 -7.88 -2.27 11.53
C LYS A 42 -6.57 -1.62 11.99
N LYS A 43 -6.24 -1.71 13.28
CA LYS A 43 -4.95 -1.22 13.81
C LYS A 43 -3.76 -2.04 13.28
N ILE A 44 -3.90 -3.37 13.20
CA ILE A 44 -2.90 -4.27 12.62
C ILE A 44 -2.68 -3.92 11.14
N TYR A 45 -3.76 -3.72 10.38
CA TYR A 45 -3.68 -3.27 8.99
C TYR A 45 -2.90 -1.95 8.88
N ALA A 46 -3.33 -0.92 9.60
CA ALA A 46 -2.70 0.41 9.54
C ALA A 46 -1.21 0.40 9.94
N HIS A 47 -0.79 -0.59 10.73
CA HIS A 47 0.59 -0.74 11.19
C HIS A 47 1.50 -1.47 10.19
N PHE A 48 1.07 -2.63 9.69
CA PHE A 48 1.90 -3.48 8.82
C PHE A 48 1.77 -3.13 7.34
N CYS A 49 0.62 -2.59 6.92
CA CYS A 49 0.45 -2.05 5.58
C CYS A 49 1.01 -0.63 5.47
N TYR A 50 0.70 -0.03 4.33
CA TYR A 50 1.05 1.33 3.98
C TYR A 50 0.22 2.37 4.76
N ASP A 51 0.85 3.45 5.21
CA ASP A 51 0.15 4.54 5.86
C ASP A 51 -0.43 5.50 4.80
N THR A 52 -1.73 5.42 4.58
CA THR A 52 -2.45 6.28 3.62
C THR A 52 -2.40 7.76 3.98
N LYS A 53 -2.09 8.11 5.24
CA LYS A 53 -1.92 9.51 5.67
C LYS A 53 -0.54 10.06 5.36
N ASN A 54 0.45 9.19 5.13
CA ASN A 54 1.81 9.55 4.78
C ASN A 54 2.21 8.84 3.49
N PRO A 55 1.59 9.18 2.34
CA PRO A 55 1.74 8.45 1.07
C PRO A 55 3.12 8.61 0.40
N LEU A 56 4.08 9.21 1.10
CA LEU A 56 5.46 9.33 0.67
C LEU A 56 6.40 8.49 1.54
N PHE A 57 5.89 7.93 2.63
CA PHE A 57 6.63 7.03 3.51
C PHE A 57 6.33 5.59 3.13
N GLY A 58 7.38 4.80 2.84
CA GLY A 58 7.24 3.40 2.41
C GLY A 58 6.55 2.47 3.41
N GLY A 59 6.56 2.83 4.71
CA GLY A 59 6.04 1.97 5.78
C GLY A 59 6.73 0.60 5.83
N LEU A 60 6.05 -0.39 6.42
CA LEU A 60 6.44 -1.79 6.35
C LEU A 60 6.07 -2.43 5.00
N ALA A 61 5.03 -1.91 4.34
CA ALA A 61 4.51 -2.38 3.04
C ALA A 61 4.29 -3.90 2.98
N ILE A 62 3.85 -4.50 4.09
CA ILE A 62 3.48 -5.92 4.15
C ILE A 62 1.99 -6.02 3.84
N PRO A 63 1.55 -6.77 2.82
CA PRO A 63 0.14 -6.96 2.54
C PRO A 63 -0.61 -7.61 3.72
N VAL A 64 -1.73 -7.00 4.11
CA VAL A 64 -2.60 -7.47 5.19
C VAL A 64 -4.02 -7.68 4.67
N TYR A 65 -4.51 -8.90 4.79
CA TYR A 65 -5.84 -9.32 4.37
C TYR A 65 -6.69 -9.74 5.56
N PHE A 66 -8.00 -9.55 5.45
CA PHE A 66 -8.95 -9.91 6.50
C PHE A 66 -9.67 -11.22 6.21
N ARG A 67 -10.01 -11.95 7.27
CA ARG A 67 -10.80 -13.18 7.25
C ARG A 67 -11.78 -13.16 8.42
N SER A 68 -12.98 -12.66 8.16
CA SER A 68 -14.00 -12.50 9.20
C SER A 68 -15.41 -12.71 8.68
N ALA A 69 -15.81 -11.96 7.65
CA ALA A 69 -17.14 -12.09 7.09
C ALA A 69 -17.31 -13.42 6.33
N PRO A 70 -18.53 -13.99 6.34
CA PRO A 70 -18.88 -15.16 5.53
C PRO A 70 -18.60 -14.92 4.04
N TYR A 71 -17.97 -15.89 3.36
CA TYR A 71 -17.65 -15.77 1.93
C TYR A 71 -18.65 -16.48 1.01
N GLY A 72 -19.38 -17.48 1.52
CA GLY A 72 -20.37 -18.24 0.77
C GLY A 72 -21.76 -17.61 0.77
N VAL A 73 -22.65 -18.17 -0.06
CA VAL A 73 -24.05 -17.73 -0.20
C VAL A 73 -24.94 -18.26 0.95
N GLU A 74 -24.45 -19.22 1.73
CA GLU A 74 -25.17 -19.83 2.85
C GLU A 74 -24.96 -19.04 4.15
N ASP A 75 -26.03 -18.88 4.93
CA ASP A 75 -25.98 -18.43 6.33
C ASP A 75 -25.06 -19.39 7.12
N ASN A 76 -24.14 -18.84 7.92
CA ASN A 76 -23.03 -19.55 8.60
C ASN A 76 -21.87 -20.07 7.72
N SER A 77 -21.72 -19.59 6.48
CA SER A 77 -20.52 -19.91 5.71
C SER A 77 -19.23 -19.38 6.36
N SER A 78 -18.15 -20.15 6.24
CA SER A 78 -16.83 -19.79 6.74
C SER A 78 -16.30 -18.53 6.06
N PRO A 79 -15.34 -17.82 6.67
CA PRO A 79 -14.57 -16.80 5.96
C PRO A 79 -13.87 -17.36 4.73
N ARG A 80 -13.51 -16.46 3.81
CA ARG A 80 -12.77 -16.81 2.59
C ARG A 80 -11.53 -17.65 2.92
N PRO A 81 -11.23 -18.75 2.21
CA PRO A 81 -10.01 -19.51 2.47
C PRO A 81 -8.72 -18.66 2.35
N ILE A 82 -7.68 -19.06 3.09
CA ILE A 82 -6.34 -18.47 2.98
C ILE A 82 -5.56 -19.24 1.91
N ASP A 83 -5.04 -18.51 0.93
CA ASP A 83 -4.11 -19.02 -0.06
C ASP A 83 -2.67 -18.88 0.47
N PHE A 84 -2.12 -20.00 0.92
CA PHE A 84 -0.78 -20.07 1.49
C PHE A 84 0.34 -19.96 0.45
N GLU A 85 0.02 -20.12 -0.83
CA GLU A 85 0.96 -19.98 -1.95
C GLU A 85 1.08 -18.53 -2.45
N SER A 86 0.21 -17.63 -1.95
CA SER A 86 0.20 -16.22 -2.35
C SER A 86 1.47 -15.44 -1.97
N ALA A 87 2.28 -15.97 -1.05
CA ALA A 87 3.57 -15.42 -0.62
C ALA A 87 4.53 -16.54 -0.18
N GLU A 88 5.84 -16.27 -0.12
CA GLU A 88 6.80 -17.25 0.41
C GLU A 88 6.47 -17.60 1.86
N ARG A 89 6.10 -16.60 2.67
CA ARG A 89 5.71 -16.78 4.07
C ARG A 89 4.32 -16.20 4.30
N THR A 90 3.48 -16.95 4.99
CA THR A 90 2.13 -16.52 5.35
C THR A 90 2.03 -16.51 6.87
N ILE A 91 1.72 -15.35 7.43
CA ILE A 91 1.49 -15.17 8.86
C ILE A 91 -0.01 -15.04 9.09
N VAL A 92 -0.58 -15.86 9.95
CA VAL A 92 -2.00 -15.81 10.31
C VAL A 92 -2.13 -15.37 11.76
N ILE A 93 -2.59 -14.13 11.96
CA ILE A 93 -2.89 -13.57 13.28
C ILE A 93 -4.34 -13.90 13.61
N ILE A 94 -4.58 -14.68 14.65
CA ILE A 94 -5.93 -15.12 15.04
C ILE A 94 -6.32 -14.40 16.32
N LEU A 95 -7.31 -13.51 16.21
CA LEU A 95 -7.88 -12.75 17.32
C LEU A 95 -9.02 -13.57 17.92
N VAL A 96 -8.72 -14.28 19.01
CA VAL A 96 -9.65 -15.23 19.63
C VAL A 96 -10.43 -14.54 20.74
N ASP A 97 -11.72 -14.31 20.51
CA ASP A 97 -12.69 -13.89 21.51
C ASP A 97 -13.58 -15.08 21.95
N ALA A 98 -14.61 -14.78 22.75
CA ALA A 98 -15.55 -15.80 23.21
C ALA A 98 -16.42 -16.36 22.07
N GLU A 99 -16.83 -15.52 21.11
CA GLU A 99 -17.68 -15.93 19.98
C GLU A 99 -16.94 -16.91 19.07
N MET A 100 -15.67 -16.64 18.74
CA MET A 100 -14.83 -17.57 18.00
C MET A 100 -14.66 -18.89 18.77
N ALA A 101 -14.37 -18.81 20.07
CA ALA A 101 -14.09 -19.99 20.88
C ALA A 101 -15.29 -20.93 21.06
N LEU A 102 -16.51 -20.41 20.92
CA LEU A 102 -17.76 -21.18 21.05
C LEU A 102 -18.36 -21.61 19.69
N GLY A 103 -17.84 -21.08 18.57
CA GLY A 103 -18.39 -21.34 17.23
C GLY A 103 -17.80 -22.56 16.54
N ALA A 104 -18.64 -23.56 16.22
CA ALA A 104 -18.19 -24.78 15.52
C ALA A 104 -17.61 -24.51 14.12
N THR A 105 -18.16 -23.52 13.37
CA THR A 105 -17.60 -23.10 12.08
C THR A 105 -16.17 -22.59 12.22
N TRP A 106 -15.88 -21.85 13.30
CA TRP A 106 -14.55 -21.34 13.61
C TRP A 106 -13.59 -22.45 14.02
N GLU A 107 -14.05 -23.42 14.81
CA GLU A 107 -13.24 -24.57 15.19
C GLU A 107 -12.70 -25.33 13.96
N SER A 108 -13.57 -25.61 12.99
CA SER A 108 -13.21 -26.26 11.72
C SER A 108 -12.25 -25.38 10.89
N TYR A 109 -12.62 -24.12 10.66
CA TYR A 109 -11.84 -23.18 9.85
C TYR A 109 -10.42 -22.94 10.39
N ILE A 110 -10.27 -22.78 11.71
CA ILE A 110 -8.97 -22.58 12.33
C ILE A 110 -8.14 -23.87 12.37
N SER A 111 -8.78 -25.04 12.57
CA SER A 111 -8.09 -26.33 12.51
C SER A 111 -7.45 -26.58 11.14
N ASP A 112 -8.14 -26.22 10.05
CA ASP A 112 -7.61 -26.30 8.69
C ASP A 112 -6.38 -25.40 8.50
N ILE A 113 -6.43 -24.15 9.01
CA ILE A 113 -5.31 -23.20 8.97
C ILE A 113 -4.10 -23.75 9.74
N VAL A 114 -4.31 -24.24 10.96
CA VAL A 114 -3.24 -24.78 11.81
C VAL A 114 -2.60 -25.99 11.17
N THR A 115 -3.41 -26.90 10.62
CA THR A 115 -2.93 -28.10 9.92
C THR A 115 -2.04 -27.75 8.73
N LYS A 116 -2.47 -26.81 7.88
CA LYS A 116 -1.66 -26.35 6.72
C LYS A 116 -0.34 -25.73 7.16
N VAL A 117 -0.35 -24.94 8.23
CA VAL A 117 0.86 -24.30 8.77
C VAL A 117 1.82 -25.33 9.35
N GLU A 118 1.33 -26.35 10.05
CA GLU A 118 2.16 -27.43 10.61
C GLU A 118 2.80 -28.30 9.51
N GLN A 119 2.09 -28.49 8.40
CA GLN A 119 2.60 -29.20 7.21
C GLN A 119 3.63 -28.39 6.41
N SER A 120 3.71 -27.07 6.61
CA SER A 120 4.59 -26.16 5.85
C SER A 120 6.07 -26.18 6.25
N ASN A 121 6.48 -27.07 7.16
CA ASN A 121 7.86 -27.15 7.66
C ASN A 121 8.45 -25.79 8.10
N ARG A 122 7.70 -25.03 8.92
CA ARG A 122 8.05 -23.69 9.43
C ARG A 122 8.08 -22.57 8.39
N GLN A 123 7.60 -22.79 7.18
CA GLN A 123 7.46 -21.72 6.19
C GLN A 123 6.41 -20.69 6.64
N HIS A 124 5.27 -21.15 7.16
CA HIS A 124 4.18 -20.31 7.62
C HIS A 124 4.10 -20.24 9.15
N LEU A 125 3.36 -19.26 9.68
CA LEU A 125 3.22 -19.04 11.12
C LEU A 125 1.78 -18.72 11.52
N VAL A 126 1.34 -19.28 12.64
CA VAL A 126 0.11 -18.89 13.33
C VAL A 126 0.48 -18.13 14.61
N LEU A 127 -0.07 -16.93 14.79
CA LEU A 127 0.06 -16.10 15.97
C LEU A 127 -1.30 -15.96 16.67
N PRO A 128 -1.58 -16.76 17.70
CA PRO A 128 -2.82 -16.65 18.44
C PRO A 128 -2.77 -15.48 19.44
N VAL A 129 -3.81 -14.64 19.41
CA VAL A 129 -4.00 -13.49 20.31
C VAL A 129 -5.28 -13.73 21.10
N ALA A 130 -5.15 -13.97 22.40
CA ALA A 130 -6.29 -14.21 23.28
C ALA A 130 -6.88 -12.88 23.76
N LEU A 131 -8.13 -12.59 23.37
CA LEU A 131 -8.88 -11.39 23.78
C LEU A 131 -9.63 -11.59 25.10
N SER A 132 -9.78 -12.83 25.55
CA SER A 132 -10.35 -13.16 26.86
C SER A 132 -9.58 -14.30 27.53
N HIS A 133 -9.83 -14.55 28.82
CA HIS A 133 -9.24 -15.72 29.48
C HIS A 133 -9.77 -17.03 28.90
N GLY A 134 -11.06 -17.08 28.53
CA GLY A 134 -11.69 -18.25 27.94
C GLY A 134 -11.13 -18.63 26.56
N ALA A 135 -10.63 -17.65 25.80
CA ALA A 135 -9.99 -17.86 24.51
C ALA A 135 -8.78 -18.81 24.55
N LEU A 136 -8.13 -18.97 25.71
CA LEU A 136 -7.02 -19.91 25.90
C LEU A 136 -7.45 -21.39 25.86
N ASN A 137 -8.76 -21.67 25.97
CA ASN A 137 -9.32 -23.01 25.91
C ASN A 137 -9.76 -23.40 24.49
N PHE A 138 -9.57 -22.54 23.49
CA PHE A 138 -9.97 -22.83 22.12
C PHE A 138 -9.12 -23.96 21.54
N GLU A 139 -9.72 -25.15 21.39
CA GLU A 139 -9.04 -26.41 21.07
C GLU A 139 -8.06 -26.32 19.89
N PRO A 140 -8.41 -25.70 18.72
CA PRO A 140 -7.48 -25.61 17.58
C PRO A 140 -6.15 -24.92 17.90
N LEU A 141 -6.10 -24.09 18.94
CA LEU A 141 -4.92 -23.30 19.33
C LEU A 141 -4.38 -23.65 20.72
N ARG A 142 -4.97 -24.63 21.41
CA ARG A 142 -4.66 -24.96 22.82
C ARG A 142 -3.20 -25.38 23.05
N SER A 143 -2.58 -26.00 22.05
CA SER A 143 -1.17 -26.41 22.08
C SER A 143 -0.17 -25.27 21.80
N LYS A 144 -0.65 -24.08 21.40
CA LYS A 144 0.18 -22.93 21.02
C LYS A 144 0.15 -21.85 22.11
N ASN A 145 1.31 -21.26 22.41
CA ASN A 145 1.37 -20.13 23.34
C ASN A 145 0.78 -18.87 22.70
N SER A 146 -0.24 -18.29 23.34
CA SER A 146 -0.93 -17.09 22.85
C SER A 146 -0.37 -15.80 23.42
N ILE A 147 -0.40 -14.73 22.63
CA ILE A 147 -0.26 -13.36 23.13
C ILE A 147 -1.50 -13.07 23.99
N ARG A 148 -1.30 -12.85 25.28
CA ARG A 148 -2.39 -12.67 26.26
C ARG A 148 -2.85 -11.22 26.30
N TYR A 149 -3.46 -10.74 25.21
CA TYR A 149 -3.88 -9.35 25.04
C TYR A 149 -4.80 -8.88 26.17
N TYR A 150 -5.70 -9.74 26.65
CA TYR A 150 -6.58 -9.45 27.80
C TYR A 150 -5.87 -9.10 29.12
N LYS A 151 -4.55 -9.31 29.22
CA LYS A 151 -3.73 -8.91 30.38
C LYS A 151 -3.09 -7.54 30.24
N PHE A 152 -3.11 -6.95 29.05
CA PHE A 152 -2.50 -5.65 28.82
C PHE A 152 -3.35 -4.55 29.45
N SER A 153 -2.69 -3.52 29.98
CA SER A 153 -3.38 -2.32 30.47
C SER A 153 -4.02 -1.57 29.30
N GLU A 154 -5.26 -1.11 29.46
CA GLU A 154 -6.01 -0.39 28.42
C GLU A 154 -5.23 0.81 27.84
N LEU A 155 -4.49 1.55 28.68
CA LEU A 155 -3.73 2.74 28.27
C LEU A 155 -2.58 2.45 27.28
N SER A 156 -2.15 1.19 27.13
CA SER A 156 -1.03 0.82 26.25
C SER A 156 -1.22 -0.53 25.56
N SER A 157 -2.45 -1.05 25.52
CA SER A 157 -2.74 -2.39 25.01
C SER A 157 -2.34 -2.56 23.55
N TRP A 158 -2.59 -1.55 22.72
CA TRP A 158 -2.18 -1.54 21.32
C TRP A 158 -0.66 -1.54 21.14
N LEU A 159 0.06 -0.65 21.83
CA LEU A 159 1.52 -0.57 21.72
C LEU A 159 2.19 -1.89 22.14
N GLN A 160 1.71 -2.51 23.22
CA GLN A 160 2.18 -3.83 23.64
C GLN A 160 1.89 -4.90 22.57
N LEU A 161 0.67 -4.95 22.03
CA LEU A 161 0.34 -5.91 20.98
C LEU A 161 1.22 -5.72 19.73
N ARG A 162 1.40 -4.47 19.28
CA ARG A 162 2.27 -4.11 18.16
C ARG A 162 3.70 -4.62 18.38
N LEU A 163 4.28 -4.36 19.56
CA LEU A 163 5.63 -4.84 19.90
C LEU A 163 5.74 -6.37 19.83
N TRP A 164 4.76 -7.09 20.39
CA TRP A 164 4.73 -8.56 20.34
C TRP A 164 4.61 -9.07 18.90
N LEU A 165 3.68 -8.53 18.11
CA LEU A 165 3.46 -8.96 16.73
C LEU A 165 4.69 -8.67 15.85
N THR A 166 5.23 -7.45 15.88
CA THR A 166 6.42 -7.09 15.08
C THR A 166 7.61 -7.96 15.47
N ASN A 167 7.85 -8.19 16.77
CA ASN A 167 8.96 -9.03 17.22
C ASN A 167 8.83 -10.48 16.73
N GLU A 168 7.67 -11.11 16.90
CA GLU A 168 7.50 -12.52 16.52
C GLU A 168 7.52 -12.70 15.00
N ILE A 169 6.99 -11.75 14.23
CA ILE A 169 7.10 -11.76 12.76
C ILE A 169 8.56 -11.59 12.32
N ALA A 170 9.30 -10.66 12.91
CA ALA A 170 10.72 -10.46 12.62
C ALA A 170 11.54 -11.72 12.97
N ARG A 171 11.28 -12.35 14.13
CA ARG A 171 11.89 -13.62 14.53
C ARG A 171 11.63 -14.72 13.53
N HIS A 172 10.39 -14.83 13.05
CA HIS A 172 10.04 -15.78 11.99
C HIS A 172 10.88 -15.52 10.75
N PHE A 173 11.00 -14.28 10.29
CA PHE A 173 11.80 -13.92 9.11
C PHE A 173 13.28 -14.27 9.22
N ARG A 174 13.83 -14.31 10.44
CA ARG A 174 15.22 -14.71 10.69
C ARG A 174 15.47 -16.22 10.54
N THR A 175 14.43 -17.05 10.46
CA THR A 175 14.61 -18.50 10.23
C THR A 175 15.13 -18.74 8.82
N ASN A 176 16.13 -19.60 8.71
CA ASN A 176 16.61 -20.06 7.41
C ASN A 176 15.79 -21.29 7.00
N LEU A 177 14.91 -21.13 6.00
CA LEU A 177 14.06 -22.23 5.49
C LEU A 177 14.87 -23.34 4.81
N ASN A 178 16.10 -23.04 4.35
CA ASN A 178 16.94 -23.97 3.58
C ASN A 178 17.86 -24.84 4.46
N LYS A 179 17.90 -24.61 5.77
CA LYS A 179 18.65 -25.48 6.67
C LYS A 179 17.71 -26.57 7.19
N ASN A 180 17.93 -27.80 6.71
CA ASN A 180 17.48 -29.01 7.39
C ASN A 180 18.26 -29.14 8.71
N GLU A 181 17.92 -28.33 9.71
CA GLU A 181 18.39 -28.58 11.06
C GLU A 181 17.68 -29.84 11.54
N GLU A 182 18.39 -30.97 11.55
CA GLU A 182 17.99 -32.27 12.12
C GLU A 182 17.84 -32.19 13.66
N HIS A 183 17.26 -31.11 14.18
CA HIS A 183 17.02 -30.97 15.61
C HIS A 183 15.63 -31.48 15.99
N GLU A 184 15.61 -32.37 17.00
CA GLU A 184 14.43 -32.76 17.77
C GLU A 184 13.67 -31.51 18.24
N GLN A 185 12.38 -31.44 17.89
CA GLN A 185 11.42 -30.35 18.16
C GLN A 185 11.95 -28.90 18.00
N PRO A 186 11.58 -28.19 16.93
CA PRO A 186 12.12 -26.88 16.63
C PRO A 186 11.74 -25.83 17.69
N LEU A 187 12.75 -25.29 18.39
CA LEU A 187 12.60 -24.13 19.28
C LEU A 187 12.33 -22.83 18.49
N SER A 188 11.80 -21.83 19.20
CA SER A 188 11.54 -20.50 18.63
C SER A 188 12.84 -19.81 18.17
N PRO A 189 12.81 -19.03 17.05
CA PRO A 189 14.02 -18.44 16.47
C PRO A 189 14.69 -17.41 17.39
N PRO A 190 16.01 -17.14 17.26
CA PRO A 190 16.66 -16.14 18.10
C PRO A 190 16.08 -14.75 17.87
N PRO A 191 16.04 -13.89 18.90
CA PRO A 191 15.36 -12.62 18.78
C PRO A 191 16.15 -11.52 18.08
N VAL A 192 15.50 -10.42 17.68
CA VAL A 192 16.09 -9.30 16.92
C VAL A 192 17.16 -8.59 17.75
N ARG A 193 18.41 -8.52 17.28
CA ARG A 193 19.49 -7.86 18.03
C ARG A 193 19.39 -6.34 17.89
N ILE A 194 19.53 -5.63 19.01
CA ILE A 194 19.56 -4.16 19.06
C ILE A 194 20.92 -3.68 19.56
N PHE A 195 21.48 -2.67 18.90
CA PHE A 195 22.71 -1.98 19.26
C PHE A 195 22.39 -0.51 19.61
N LEU A 196 22.83 -0.03 20.78
CA LEU A 196 22.57 1.34 21.24
C LEU A 196 23.82 2.22 21.05
N SER A 197 23.81 3.06 20.01
CA SER A 197 24.85 4.07 19.78
C SER A 197 24.53 5.34 20.57
N HIS A 198 25.43 5.74 21.46
CA HIS A 198 25.25 6.91 22.31
C HIS A 198 26.59 7.55 22.72
N ALA A 199 26.57 8.84 23.03
CA ALA A 199 27.72 9.50 23.63
C ALA A 199 27.81 9.18 25.13
N LYS A 200 28.98 8.75 25.61
CA LYS A 200 29.18 8.34 27.01
C LYS A 200 28.93 9.44 28.05
N ILE A 201 29.03 10.71 27.66
CA ILE A 201 28.94 11.84 28.58
C ILE A 201 27.48 12.18 28.92
N ASP A 202 26.59 12.12 27.93
CA ASP A 202 25.26 12.71 27.99
C ASP A 202 24.15 11.82 27.40
N GLY A 203 24.47 10.61 26.91
CA GLY A 203 23.48 9.64 26.41
C GLY A 203 23.46 8.31 27.16
N ARG A 204 24.18 8.20 28.29
CA ARG A 204 24.32 6.95 29.04
C ARG A 204 23.05 6.57 29.79
N ASP A 205 22.38 7.55 30.39
CA ASP A 205 21.17 7.31 31.20
C ASP A 205 20.02 6.84 30.30
N GLU A 206 19.93 7.40 29.09
CA GLU A 206 19.00 7.03 28.03
C GLU A 206 19.20 5.58 27.58
N ALA A 207 20.45 5.20 27.30
CA ALA A 207 20.78 3.84 26.93
C ALA A 207 20.41 2.83 28.05
N LEU A 208 20.59 3.23 29.31
CA LEU A 208 20.22 2.40 30.46
C LEU A 208 18.70 2.26 30.62
N LEU A 209 17.93 3.33 30.45
CA LEU A 209 16.46 3.29 30.49
C LEU A 209 15.91 2.40 29.38
N MET A 210 16.44 2.56 28.17
CA MET A 210 16.08 1.73 27.02
C MET A 210 16.36 0.25 27.29
N ARG A 211 17.51 -0.07 27.88
CA ARG A 211 17.86 -1.43 28.32
C ARG A 211 16.84 -2.00 29.30
N GLN A 212 16.42 -1.23 30.30
CA GLN A 212 15.40 -1.67 31.27
C GLN A 212 14.04 -1.93 30.62
N CYS A 213 13.70 -1.21 29.56
CA CYS A 213 12.49 -1.46 28.77
C CYS A 213 12.62 -2.72 27.92
N LEU A 214 13.78 -2.97 27.31
CA LEU A 214 14.07 -4.19 26.55
C LEU A 214 13.92 -5.45 27.43
N ASP A 215 14.39 -5.41 28.67
CA ASP A 215 14.28 -6.54 29.62
C ASP A 215 12.81 -6.91 29.94
N LYS A 216 11.86 -5.99 29.73
CA LYS A 216 10.42 -6.23 29.94
C LYS A 216 9.73 -6.87 28.74
N ILE A 217 10.34 -6.85 27.56
CA ILE A 217 9.80 -7.50 26.36
C ILE A 217 10.48 -8.87 26.24
N PRO A 218 9.75 -9.97 26.50
CA PRO A 218 10.32 -11.29 26.39
C PRO A 218 10.85 -11.51 24.97
N SER A 219 12.10 -11.96 24.85
CA SER A 219 12.72 -12.31 23.56
C SER A 219 13.11 -11.10 22.69
N VAL A 220 13.87 -10.14 23.21
CA VAL A 220 14.72 -9.21 22.43
C VAL A 220 16.13 -9.24 23.07
N PRO A 221 17.19 -9.77 22.43
CA PRO A 221 18.50 -9.87 23.04
C PRO A 221 19.24 -8.53 22.88
N PHE A 222 19.63 -7.95 24.00
CA PHE A 222 20.37 -6.69 24.03
C PHE A 222 21.89 -6.95 24.10
N PHE A 223 22.69 -6.08 23.45
CA PHE A 223 24.15 -6.07 23.57
C PHE A 223 24.66 -4.68 23.97
N ASP A 224 25.46 -4.65 25.04
CA ASP A 224 26.17 -3.48 25.56
C ASP A 224 27.65 -3.51 25.10
N GLU A 225 28.34 -2.36 25.14
CA GLU A 225 29.81 -2.24 24.99
C GLU A 225 30.60 -3.10 26.00
N VAL A 226 29.92 -3.70 26.99
CA VAL A 226 30.48 -4.42 28.13
C VAL A 226 30.81 -5.90 27.83
N ASP A 227 30.45 -6.42 26.65
CA ASP A 227 30.73 -7.83 26.27
C ASP A 227 31.99 -8.00 25.40
N ILE A 228 32.86 -7.00 25.34
CA ILE A 228 34.16 -7.11 24.66
C ILE A 228 35.13 -7.83 25.60
N GLY A 229 35.65 -8.97 25.18
CA GLY A 229 36.58 -9.74 26.00
C GLY A 229 37.85 -8.92 26.32
N PRO A 230 38.43 -9.03 27.53
CA PRO A 230 39.73 -8.43 27.81
C PRO A 230 40.79 -8.90 26.80
N GLY A 231 41.47 -7.95 26.14
CA GLY A 231 42.54 -8.25 25.17
C GLY A 231 42.12 -8.27 23.70
N TYR A 232 40.84 -8.04 23.38
CA TYR A 232 40.35 -7.95 21.99
C TYR A 232 40.28 -6.51 21.47
N ASP A 233 40.30 -6.35 20.15
CA ASP A 233 40.19 -5.05 19.49
C ASP A 233 38.73 -4.54 19.49
N ILE A 234 38.50 -3.48 20.27
CA ILE A 234 37.18 -2.86 20.44
C ILE A 234 36.56 -2.45 19.09
N ALA A 235 37.39 -1.93 18.18
CA ALA A 235 36.92 -1.44 16.88
C ALA A 235 36.29 -2.55 16.04
N SER A 236 37.01 -3.66 15.91
CA SER A 236 36.60 -4.80 15.09
C SER A 236 35.37 -5.49 15.67
N GLU A 237 35.29 -5.63 17.01
CA GLU A 237 34.14 -6.22 17.66
C GLU A 237 32.86 -5.40 17.47
N ILE A 238 32.90 -4.08 17.67
CA ILE A 238 31.73 -3.21 17.48
C ILE A 238 31.23 -3.30 16.04
N ILE A 239 32.15 -3.23 15.06
CA ILE A 239 31.80 -3.31 13.64
C ILE A 239 31.18 -4.67 13.30
N GLU A 240 31.71 -5.78 13.82
CA GLU A 240 31.17 -7.12 13.56
C GLU A 240 29.76 -7.28 14.14
N ARG A 241 29.50 -6.73 15.33
CA ARG A 241 28.17 -6.77 15.96
C ARG A 241 27.13 -5.96 15.19
N ILE A 242 27.51 -4.79 14.68
CA ILE A 242 26.62 -3.93 13.87
C ILE A 242 26.08 -4.69 12.65
N LYS A 243 26.88 -5.55 12.01
CA LYS A 243 26.48 -6.30 10.81
C LYS A 243 25.22 -7.15 10.98
N ASP A 244 24.85 -7.52 12.20
CA ASP A 244 23.62 -8.27 12.49
C ASP A 244 22.75 -7.61 13.57
N ALA A 245 22.80 -6.29 13.68
CA ALA A 245 21.97 -5.52 14.61
C ALA A 245 21.11 -4.48 13.89
N THR A 246 20.04 -4.06 14.57
CA THR A 246 19.37 -2.79 14.36
C THR A 246 19.99 -1.75 15.29
N VAL A 247 20.35 -0.58 14.76
CA VAL A 247 21.05 0.46 15.50
C VAL A 247 20.07 1.53 15.97
N ILE A 248 20.00 1.78 17.26
CA ILE A 248 19.28 2.92 17.84
C ILE A 248 20.33 3.97 18.21
N VAL A 249 20.10 5.20 17.76
CA VAL A 249 21.03 6.32 17.92
C VAL A 249 20.43 7.34 18.88
N PHE A 250 21.03 7.55 20.04
CA PHE A 250 20.65 8.65 20.92
C PHE A 250 21.41 9.91 20.52
N LEU A 251 20.77 10.75 19.69
CA LEU A 251 21.34 12.00 19.18
C LEU A 251 21.26 13.09 20.24
N THR A 252 22.27 13.15 21.10
CA THR A 252 22.47 14.16 22.14
C THR A 252 23.41 15.28 21.68
N ASP A 253 23.50 16.35 22.47
CA ASP A 253 24.31 17.54 22.16
C ASP A 253 25.79 17.19 21.84
N MET A 254 26.37 16.21 22.55
CA MET A 254 27.76 15.78 22.33
C MET A 254 27.92 14.67 21.30
N TYR A 255 26.83 14.08 20.78
CA TYR A 255 26.89 12.91 19.89
C TYR A 255 27.73 13.19 18.63
N SER A 256 27.46 14.32 17.97
CA SER A 256 28.15 14.71 16.74
C SER A 256 29.65 14.97 16.92
N ASP A 257 30.12 15.21 18.14
CA ASP A 257 31.53 15.44 18.47
C ASP A 257 32.29 14.16 18.83
N ARG A 258 31.63 12.97 18.81
CA ARG A 258 32.25 11.68 19.14
C ARG A 258 32.66 10.91 17.88
N PRO A 259 33.97 10.77 17.59
CA PRO A 259 34.44 10.02 16.42
C PRO A 259 34.01 8.55 16.42
N TRP A 260 33.83 7.94 17.60
CA TRP A 260 33.36 6.56 17.72
C TRP A 260 31.90 6.41 17.29
N CYS A 261 31.01 7.26 17.80
CA CYS A 261 29.61 7.30 17.38
C CYS A 261 29.49 7.52 15.87
N GLN A 262 30.27 8.45 15.30
CA GLN A 262 30.32 8.66 13.84
C GLN A 262 30.74 7.39 13.08
N LYS A 263 31.75 6.65 13.56
CA LYS A 263 32.20 5.39 12.93
C LYS A 263 31.12 4.31 12.96
N GLU A 264 30.35 4.21 14.05
CA GLU A 264 29.26 3.24 14.18
C GLU A 264 28.17 3.49 13.13
N ILE A 265 27.75 4.74 12.94
CA ILE A 265 26.75 5.10 11.92
C ILE A 265 27.26 4.85 10.51
N LEU A 266 28.50 5.24 10.22
CA LEU A 266 29.11 4.98 8.92
C LEU A 266 29.24 3.48 8.66
N ALA A 267 29.53 2.66 9.68
CA ALA A 267 29.55 1.21 9.57
C ALA A 267 28.14 0.66 9.30
N ALA A 268 27.13 1.10 10.06
CA ALA A 268 25.74 0.68 9.87
C ALA A 268 25.25 1.00 8.45
N LYS A 269 25.47 2.22 7.95
CA LYS A 269 25.12 2.61 6.57
C LYS A 269 25.87 1.79 5.53
N LYS A 270 27.18 1.58 5.71
CA LYS A 270 28.01 0.76 4.82
C LYS A 270 27.50 -0.69 4.71
N PHE A 271 27.04 -1.27 5.81
CA PHE A 271 26.48 -2.62 5.83
C PHE A 271 24.94 -2.63 5.65
N GLN A 272 24.37 -1.49 5.27
CA GLN A 272 22.94 -1.29 5.02
C GLN A 272 22.03 -1.71 6.17
N ARG A 273 22.50 -1.58 7.40
CA ARG A 273 21.79 -2.02 8.60
C ARG A 273 20.64 -1.07 8.94
N PRO A 274 19.57 -1.57 9.57
CA PRO A 274 18.49 -0.75 10.11
C PRO A 274 19.03 0.28 11.11
N ILE A 275 18.61 1.54 11.00
CA ILE A 275 19.01 2.63 11.90
C ILE A 275 17.75 3.41 12.30
N VAL A 276 17.61 3.72 13.58
CA VAL A 276 16.60 4.64 14.11
C VAL A 276 17.29 5.72 14.92
N ILE A 277 16.91 6.97 14.72
CA ILE A 277 17.42 8.11 15.47
C ILE A 277 16.41 8.52 16.54
N VAL A 278 16.87 8.59 17.77
CA VAL A 278 16.19 9.22 18.90
C VAL A 278 16.79 10.62 19.03
N ASP A 279 16.06 11.63 18.56
CA ASP A 279 16.46 13.03 18.71
C ASP A 279 16.27 13.47 20.17
N ASP A 280 17.40 13.65 20.86
CA ASP A 280 17.50 14.09 22.24
C ASP A 280 18.39 15.34 22.37
N LEU A 281 18.38 16.20 21.34
CA LEU A 281 19.07 17.48 21.39
C LEU A 281 18.36 18.41 22.37
N GLN A 282 19.09 18.89 23.38
CA GLN A 282 18.59 19.78 24.43
C GLN A 282 19.15 21.20 24.31
N GLY A 283 20.34 21.32 23.74
CA GLY A 283 21.09 22.56 23.66
C GLY A 283 21.66 22.80 22.28
N LYS A 284 22.94 23.19 22.25
CA LYS A 284 23.61 23.63 21.02
C LYS A 284 24.57 22.57 20.54
N VAL A 285 24.40 22.17 19.28
CA VAL A 285 25.41 21.40 18.53
C VAL A 285 26.26 22.37 17.71
N PHE A 286 27.58 22.34 17.89
CA PHE A 286 28.49 23.24 17.14
C PHE A 286 28.62 22.85 15.66
N ARG A 287 28.62 21.55 15.39
CA ARG A 287 28.65 20.98 14.05
C ARG A 287 27.83 19.70 14.04
N SER A 288 26.67 19.73 13.40
CA SER A 288 25.85 18.52 13.23
C SER A 288 26.54 17.52 12.30
N PHE A 289 26.48 16.24 12.64
CA PHE A 289 27.00 15.17 11.79
C PHE A 289 26.06 14.96 10.58
N PRO A 290 26.50 15.21 9.34
CA PRO A 290 25.59 15.31 8.19
C PRO A 290 25.08 13.96 7.67
N TYR A 291 25.68 12.84 8.09
CA TYR A 291 25.40 11.50 7.54
C TYR A 291 24.38 10.73 8.38
N LEU A 292 23.39 11.44 8.94
CA LEU A 292 22.27 10.90 9.72
C LEU A 292 20.94 10.92 8.94
N GLY A 293 20.96 11.28 7.65
CA GLY A 293 19.76 11.40 6.81
C GLY A 293 19.15 10.06 6.39
N ASN A 294 17.95 10.14 5.81
CA ASN A 294 17.21 9.03 5.19
C ASN A 294 17.00 7.80 6.10
N VAL A 295 16.83 8.04 7.39
CA VAL A 295 16.50 7.02 8.41
C VAL A 295 15.37 7.54 9.32
N PRO A 296 14.50 6.66 9.85
CA PRO A 296 13.44 7.06 10.77
C PRO A 296 13.99 7.80 11.99
N THR A 297 13.35 8.92 12.34
CA THR A 297 13.72 9.75 13.49
C THR A 297 12.52 9.99 14.38
N ILE A 298 12.67 9.78 15.68
CA ILE A 298 11.66 10.07 16.70
C ILE A 298 12.23 11.10 17.69
N ARG A 299 11.46 12.16 17.98
CA ARG A 299 11.80 13.11 19.04
C ARG A 299 11.57 12.45 20.39
N LYS A 300 12.55 12.51 21.29
CA LYS A 300 12.42 11.96 22.64
C LYS A 300 11.42 12.80 23.45
N SER A 301 10.40 12.13 24.00
CA SER A 301 9.64 12.62 25.14
C SER A 301 9.78 11.66 26.32
N LYS A 302 9.42 12.14 27.51
CA LYS A 302 9.55 11.35 28.74
C LYS A 302 8.55 10.18 28.72
N GLY A 303 9.05 8.94 28.79
CA GLY A 303 8.24 7.72 28.83
C GLY A 303 8.02 7.04 27.47
N ASP A 304 8.72 7.47 26.42
CA ASP A 304 8.53 6.99 25.04
C ASP A 304 9.39 5.77 24.69
N GLU A 305 10.05 5.12 25.67
CA GLU A 305 11.00 4.02 25.40
C GLU A 305 10.34 2.85 24.63
N ALA A 306 9.07 2.57 24.92
CA ALA A 306 8.32 1.54 24.21
C ALA A 306 8.02 1.93 22.75
N GLU A 307 7.78 3.21 22.45
CA GLU A 307 7.61 3.71 21.07
C GLU A 307 8.93 3.70 20.30
N ILE A 308 10.03 4.10 20.94
CA ILE A 308 11.39 3.99 20.38
C ILE A 308 11.69 2.54 20.00
N LEU A 309 11.37 1.59 20.89
CA LEU A 309 11.56 0.17 20.64
C LEU A 309 10.67 -0.32 19.49
N SER A 310 9.42 0.13 19.46
CA SER A 310 8.48 -0.19 18.40
C SER A 310 9.02 0.23 17.04
N LEU A 311 9.49 1.48 16.93
CA LEU A 311 10.11 2.00 15.71
C LEU A 311 11.36 1.22 15.29
N ALA A 312 12.20 0.82 16.26
CA ALA A 312 13.39 0.00 15.98
C ALA A 312 13.03 -1.41 15.48
N LEU A 313 12.02 -2.05 16.06
CA LEU A 313 11.54 -3.36 15.60
C LEU A 313 10.89 -3.27 14.23
N ASP A 314 10.13 -2.21 13.95
CA ASP A 314 9.54 -1.99 12.64
C ASP A 314 10.64 -1.78 11.59
N GLU A 315 11.64 -0.96 11.87
CA GLU A 315 12.77 -0.73 10.95
C GLU A 315 13.60 -2.01 10.74
N ALA A 316 13.73 -2.86 11.77
CA ALA A 316 14.32 -4.19 11.64
C ALA A 316 13.53 -5.09 10.70
N LEU A 317 12.21 -5.17 10.90
CA LEU A 317 11.30 -5.98 10.07
C LEU A 317 11.26 -5.47 8.63
N ARG A 318 11.13 -4.14 8.44
CA ARG A 318 11.16 -3.48 7.12
C ARG A 318 12.39 -3.91 6.33
N HIS A 319 13.56 -3.79 6.94
CA HIS A 319 14.82 -4.17 6.33
C HIS A 319 14.86 -5.67 5.98
N MET A 320 14.36 -6.57 6.84
CA MET A 320 14.33 -8.01 6.55
C MET A 320 13.43 -8.32 5.36
N VAL A 321 12.23 -7.75 5.32
CA VAL A 321 11.27 -7.94 4.21
C VAL A 321 11.82 -7.37 2.90
N LEU A 322 12.40 -6.17 2.93
CA LEU A 322 13.01 -5.56 1.76
C LEU A 322 14.16 -6.38 1.20
N ASN A 323 15.14 -6.75 2.03
CA ASN A 323 16.26 -7.60 1.61
C ASN A 323 15.77 -8.87 0.92
N HIS A 324 14.76 -9.51 1.50
CA HIS A 324 14.20 -10.74 0.98
C HIS A 324 13.51 -10.53 -0.38
N ASN A 325 12.59 -9.58 -0.47
CA ASN A 325 11.88 -9.23 -1.71
C ASN A 325 12.85 -8.85 -2.83
N MET A 326 13.93 -8.14 -2.49
CA MET A 326 14.97 -7.73 -3.43
C MET A 326 15.80 -8.93 -3.92
N ALA A 327 16.20 -9.85 -3.02
CA ALA A 327 16.90 -11.07 -3.40
C ALA A 327 16.07 -11.91 -4.38
N GLN A 328 14.77 -12.07 -4.12
CA GLN A 328 13.86 -12.76 -5.03
C GLN A 328 13.72 -12.02 -6.38
N THR A 329 13.60 -10.69 -6.35
CA THR A 329 13.51 -9.88 -7.57
C THR A 329 14.74 -10.07 -8.47
N ILE A 330 15.94 -10.10 -7.89
CA ILE A 330 17.20 -10.35 -8.64
C ILE A 330 17.22 -11.78 -9.17
N GLN A 331 16.87 -12.77 -8.35
CA GLN A 331 16.87 -14.17 -8.74
C GLN A 331 15.95 -14.43 -9.94
N ASN A 332 14.78 -13.79 -9.94
CA ASN A 332 13.77 -13.97 -10.97
C ASN A 332 14.00 -13.11 -12.22
N ASN A 333 14.94 -12.16 -12.16
CA ASN A 333 15.23 -11.27 -13.26
C ASN A 333 16.75 -11.23 -13.50
N PRO A 334 17.30 -12.19 -14.26
CA PRO A 334 18.74 -12.32 -14.50
C PRO A 334 19.42 -11.05 -15.06
N GLN A 335 18.67 -10.18 -15.74
CA GLN A 335 19.14 -8.88 -16.22
C GLN A 335 19.54 -7.92 -15.09
N LEU A 336 19.01 -8.13 -13.87
CA LEU A 336 19.34 -7.33 -12.68
C LEU A 336 20.55 -7.88 -11.90
N LYS A 337 21.20 -8.94 -12.37
CA LYS A 337 22.31 -9.60 -11.67
C LYS A 337 23.50 -8.66 -11.40
N HIS A 338 23.63 -7.59 -12.18
CA HIS A 338 24.68 -6.56 -12.03
C HIS A 338 24.17 -5.26 -11.41
N SER A 339 22.91 -5.21 -10.98
CA SER A 339 22.34 -4.04 -10.32
C SER A 339 22.70 -4.01 -8.83
N ASN A 340 22.90 -2.81 -8.31
CA ASN A 340 23.16 -2.60 -6.89
C ASN A 340 21.89 -2.14 -6.20
N PHE A 341 21.82 -2.38 -4.89
CA PHE A 341 20.62 -2.14 -4.11
C PHE A 341 20.94 -1.40 -2.82
N LEU A 342 20.02 -0.54 -2.38
CA LEU A 342 19.98 0.10 -1.09
C LEU A 342 18.74 -0.36 -0.31
N MET A 343 18.81 -0.34 1.02
CA MET A 343 17.69 -0.64 1.92
C MET A 343 16.94 0.62 2.41
N ARG A 344 17.31 1.78 1.86
CA ARG A 344 16.73 3.10 2.12
C ARG A 344 16.93 4.01 0.90
N ALA A 345 16.28 5.17 0.90
CA ALA A 345 16.54 6.21 -0.08
C ALA A 345 18.05 6.56 -0.16
N PRO A 346 18.60 6.73 -1.37
CA PRO A 346 20.00 7.10 -1.58
C PRO A 346 20.30 8.49 -1.01
N GLU A 347 21.53 8.68 -0.56
CA GLU A 347 22.08 9.97 -0.16
C GLU A 347 23.51 10.14 -0.71
N ALA A 348 24.04 11.36 -0.70
CA ALA A 348 25.39 11.65 -1.22
C ALA A 348 26.50 10.80 -0.56
N SER A 349 26.36 10.43 0.73
CA SER A 349 27.34 9.59 1.44
C SER A 349 27.40 8.14 0.97
N ASP A 350 26.42 7.66 0.19
CA ASP A 350 26.39 6.28 -0.27
C ASP A 350 27.45 5.97 -1.35
N GLY A 351 28.14 7.00 -1.87
CA GLY A 351 29.23 6.84 -2.85
C GLY A 351 30.31 5.84 -2.44
N GLY A 352 30.64 5.77 -1.14
CA GLY A 352 31.60 4.80 -0.61
C GLY A 352 31.11 3.34 -0.64
N ALA A 353 29.79 3.12 -0.58
CA ALA A 353 29.18 1.80 -0.75
C ALA A 353 29.16 1.43 -2.25
N PHE A 354 28.78 2.36 -3.13
CA PHE A 354 28.71 2.13 -4.58
C PHE A 354 30.06 1.77 -5.19
N ALA A 355 31.16 2.40 -4.76
CA ALA A 355 32.51 2.10 -5.24
C ALA A 355 32.95 0.66 -4.95
N LYS A 356 32.46 0.03 -3.88
CA LYS A 356 32.75 -1.37 -3.52
C LYS A 356 31.81 -2.37 -4.17
N MET A 357 30.58 -1.95 -4.44
CA MET A 357 29.56 -2.77 -5.08
C MET A 357 29.75 -2.85 -6.60
N ALA A 358 30.52 -1.92 -7.20
CA ALA A 358 30.84 -1.91 -8.63
C ALA A 358 32.34 -2.19 -8.93
N PRO A 359 32.92 -3.35 -8.57
CA PRO A 359 34.28 -3.71 -9.00
C PRO A 359 34.39 -3.90 -10.53
N ALA A 360 33.27 -4.01 -11.25
CA ALA A 360 33.24 -4.22 -12.70
C ALA A 360 33.47 -2.96 -13.56
N LEU A 361 33.56 -1.76 -12.98
CA LEU A 361 33.75 -0.52 -13.73
C LEU A 361 35.21 -0.17 -14.04
N GLU A 362 36.19 -0.85 -13.42
CA GLU A 362 37.60 -0.66 -13.82
C GLU A 362 37.94 -1.36 -15.15
N GLU A 363 37.10 -2.29 -15.60
CA GLU A 363 37.33 -3.06 -16.85
C GLU A 363 36.28 -2.81 -17.95
N THR A 364 35.19 -2.09 -17.67
CA THR A 364 34.13 -1.84 -18.67
C THR A 364 34.20 -0.42 -19.20
N THR A 365 34.62 -0.28 -20.45
CA THR A 365 34.52 0.92 -21.29
C THR A 365 33.07 1.28 -21.67
N SER A 366 32.08 0.83 -20.90
CA SER A 366 30.67 1.11 -21.17
C SER A 366 30.34 2.54 -20.76
N ALA A 367 29.75 3.30 -21.68
CA ALA A 367 29.29 4.66 -21.42
C ALA A 367 27.99 4.71 -20.59
N ASP A 368 27.37 3.56 -20.31
CA ASP A 368 26.05 3.50 -19.68
C ASP A 368 26.11 3.56 -18.14
N PRO A 369 25.19 4.31 -17.50
CA PRO A 369 25.15 4.43 -16.04
C PRO A 369 24.76 3.12 -15.34
N VAL A 370 25.29 2.89 -14.14
CA VAL A 370 24.92 1.73 -13.32
C VAL A 370 23.64 2.02 -12.54
N THR A 371 22.63 1.17 -12.67
CA THR A 371 21.37 1.30 -11.93
C THR A 371 21.52 0.88 -10.46
N ILE A 372 21.15 1.79 -9.56
CA ILE A 372 21.02 1.60 -8.13
C ILE A 372 19.53 1.55 -7.79
N PHE A 373 19.08 0.40 -7.29
CA PHE A 373 17.71 0.24 -6.80
C PHE A 373 17.61 0.62 -5.34
N TYR A 374 16.52 1.30 -4.97
CA TYR A 374 16.20 1.61 -3.57
C TYR A 374 14.71 1.36 -3.31
N PRO A 375 14.28 1.25 -2.04
CA PRO A 375 12.88 1.04 -1.71
C PRO A 375 12.07 2.28 -2.10
N GLY A 376 10.88 2.06 -2.67
CA GLY A 376 9.98 3.16 -3.02
C GLY A 376 9.43 3.93 -1.81
N PRO A 377 8.72 5.04 -2.06
CA PRO A 377 8.35 5.55 -3.39
C PRO A 377 9.52 6.24 -4.13
N PRO A 378 9.37 6.58 -5.43
CA PRO A 378 10.40 7.30 -6.17
C PRO A 378 10.74 8.64 -5.52
N LEU A 379 12.02 9.05 -5.60
CA LEU A 379 12.48 10.35 -5.11
C LEU A 379 11.92 11.50 -5.93
N GLY A 380 11.74 12.64 -5.27
CA GLY A 380 11.41 13.89 -5.93
C GLY A 380 12.52 14.38 -6.87
N PRO A 381 12.17 15.26 -7.83
CA PRO A 381 13.10 15.81 -8.82
C PRO A 381 14.32 16.50 -8.20
N ASP A 382 14.17 17.22 -7.09
CA ASP A 382 15.27 17.95 -6.45
C ASP A 382 16.33 17.01 -5.84
N GLU A 383 15.89 15.96 -5.14
CA GLU A 383 16.78 14.93 -4.61
C GLU A 383 17.47 14.17 -5.74
N MET A 384 16.72 13.84 -6.80
CA MET A 384 17.26 13.17 -7.97
C MET A 384 18.34 14.03 -8.67
N ASN A 385 18.07 15.33 -8.86
CA ASN A 385 19.01 16.28 -9.46
C ASN A 385 20.29 16.41 -8.63
N LEU A 386 20.17 16.47 -7.30
CA LEU A 386 21.33 16.50 -6.39
C LEU A 386 22.18 15.23 -6.54
N LEU A 387 21.57 14.04 -6.55
CA LEU A 387 22.28 12.79 -6.68
C LEU A 387 22.95 12.66 -8.06
N GLN A 388 22.26 13.06 -9.13
CA GLN A 388 22.83 13.10 -10.48
C GLN A 388 24.05 14.03 -10.56
N TYR A 389 23.98 15.21 -9.92
CA TYR A 389 25.09 16.14 -9.84
C TYR A 389 26.27 15.58 -9.03
N VAL A 390 26.02 15.04 -7.84
CA VAL A 390 27.05 14.47 -6.95
C VAL A 390 27.80 13.31 -7.62
N PHE A 391 27.06 12.45 -8.32
CA PHE A 391 27.63 11.27 -8.97
C PHE A 391 27.97 11.47 -10.45
N GLN A 392 27.85 12.70 -10.97
CA GLN A 392 28.20 13.05 -12.35
C GLN A 392 27.53 12.13 -13.39
N GLY A 393 26.28 11.73 -13.15
CA GLY A 393 25.53 10.83 -14.02
C GLY A 393 26.04 9.37 -14.07
N ARG A 394 27.01 8.97 -13.23
CA ARG A 394 27.54 7.59 -13.20
C ARG A 394 26.50 6.55 -12.75
N TYR A 395 25.53 6.97 -11.96
CA TYR A 395 24.51 6.11 -11.38
C TYR A 395 23.12 6.59 -11.76
N HIS A 396 22.25 5.65 -12.09
CA HIS A 396 20.81 5.86 -12.28
C HIS A 396 20.07 5.33 -11.06
N PHE A 397 19.19 6.10 -10.45
CA PHE A 397 18.46 5.69 -9.24
C PHE A 397 17.03 5.31 -9.58
N ALA A 398 16.62 4.10 -9.23
CA ALA A 398 15.31 3.55 -9.54
C ALA A 398 14.69 2.80 -8.35
N THR A 399 13.37 2.61 -8.36
CA THR A 399 12.72 1.65 -7.46
C THR A 399 12.43 0.35 -8.22
N PRO A 400 12.24 -0.79 -7.54
CA PRO A 400 11.90 -2.04 -8.24
C PRO A 400 10.64 -1.94 -9.11
N ILE A 401 9.67 -1.12 -8.70
CA ILE A 401 8.41 -0.89 -9.42
C ILE A 401 8.58 0.19 -10.50
N TYR A 402 9.36 1.26 -10.20
CA TYR A 402 9.54 2.42 -11.06
C TYR A 402 11.00 2.53 -11.55
N ARG A 403 11.23 2.16 -12.81
CA ARG A 403 12.58 1.95 -13.35
C ARG A 403 13.15 3.08 -14.19
N ASP A 404 12.28 3.80 -14.91
CA ASP A 404 12.69 4.81 -15.89
C ASP A 404 12.39 6.21 -15.35
N GLY A 405 13.22 7.20 -15.72
CA GLY A 405 13.31 8.52 -15.08
C GLY A 405 12.03 9.38 -15.04
N ILE A 406 12.17 10.59 -14.51
CA ILE A 406 11.10 11.59 -14.35
C ILE A 406 10.52 11.91 -15.75
N GLU A 407 9.19 12.09 -15.86
CA GLU A 407 8.42 12.39 -17.08
C GLU A 407 8.06 11.24 -18.05
N ARG A 408 8.37 9.98 -17.70
CA ARG A 408 8.02 8.78 -18.49
C ARG A 408 6.55 8.75 -18.96
N LEU A 409 5.64 9.20 -18.11
CA LEU A 409 4.20 9.17 -18.30
C LEU A 409 3.60 10.54 -18.63
N SER A 410 4.42 11.54 -18.94
CA SER A 410 4.03 12.94 -19.22
C SER A 410 2.94 13.10 -20.29
N LYS A 411 2.86 12.16 -21.24
CA LYS A 411 1.83 12.18 -22.29
C LYS A 411 0.47 11.63 -21.86
N TRP A 412 0.39 10.97 -20.71
CA TRP A 412 -0.81 10.26 -20.28
C TRP A 412 -1.67 11.12 -19.36
N THR A 413 -2.92 11.34 -19.77
CA THR A 413 -3.98 11.72 -18.84
C THR A 413 -4.76 10.46 -18.44
N VAL A 414 -4.69 10.07 -17.18
CA VAL A 414 -5.25 8.83 -16.65
C VAL A 414 -6.54 9.12 -15.89
N GLY A 415 -7.66 8.64 -16.42
CA GLY A 415 -8.96 8.64 -15.76
C GLY A 415 -9.02 7.56 -14.68
N ILE A 416 -9.14 7.96 -13.41
CA ILE A 416 -9.22 7.03 -12.28
C ILE A 416 -10.66 6.96 -11.76
N SER A 417 -11.19 5.74 -11.68
CA SER A 417 -12.49 5.46 -11.09
C SER A 417 -12.37 4.35 -10.08
N ILE A 418 -12.25 4.74 -8.82
CA ILE A 418 -12.12 3.84 -7.68
C ILE A 418 -13.23 4.16 -6.70
N SER A 419 -14.02 3.16 -6.35
CA SER A 419 -15.17 3.32 -5.46
C SER A 419 -15.42 2.04 -4.69
N GLU A 420 -16.02 2.16 -3.52
CA GLU A 420 -16.38 1.03 -2.66
C GLU A 420 -17.27 0.03 -3.39
N SER A 421 -17.21 -1.23 -2.96
CA SER A 421 -18.15 -2.27 -3.37
C SER A 421 -18.77 -2.90 -2.14
N GLU A 422 -19.97 -3.45 -2.32
CA GLU A 422 -20.72 -4.15 -1.30
C GLU A 422 -20.04 -5.46 -0.88
N GLU A 423 -19.20 -6.02 -1.75
CA GLU A 423 -18.53 -7.32 -1.58
C GLU A 423 -17.16 -7.22 -0.90
N LEU A 424 -16.65 -6.01 -0.66
CA LEU A 424 -15.30 -5.77 -0.10
C LEU A 424 -15.06 -6.63 1.15
N VAL A 425 -16.01 -6.60 2.09
CA VAL A 425 -15.86 -7.28 3.39
C VAL A 425 -15.82 -8.80 3.21
N ASN A 426 -16.68 -9.36 2.37
CA ASN A 426 -16.71 -10.80 2.06
C ASN A 426 -15.42 -11.26 1.36
N LEU A 427 -14.82 -10.39 0.54
CA LEU A 427 -13.57 -10.66 -0.16
C LEU A 427 -12.34 -10.57 0.75
N GLY A 428 -12.49 -10.06 1.97
CA GLY A 428 -11.41 -9.90 2.95
C GLY A 428 -10.74 -8.53 2.92
N PHE A 429 -11.44 -7.51 2.43
CA PHE A 429 -10.98 -6.13 2.32
C PHE A 429 -11.84 -5.17 3.16
N SER A 430 -11.33 -3.96 3.34
CA SER A 430 -12.09 -2.82 3.85
C SER A 430 -11.80 -1.59 2.98
N GLU A 431 -12.48 -0.49 3.26
CA GLU A 431 -12.24 0.82 2.64
C GLU A 431 -10.76 1.25 2.74
N MET A 432 -10.04 0.82 3.78
CA MET A 432 -8.63 1.15 3.96
C MET A 432 -7.73 0.54 2.87
N GLN A 433 -8.02 -0.69 2.44
CA GLN A 433 -7.30 -1.36 1.34
C GLN A 433 -7.56 -0.67 0.00
N LEU A 434 -8.81 -0.24 -0.22
CA LEU A 434 -9.16 0.50 -1.43
C LEU A 434 -8.46 1.87 -1.48
N ALA A 435 -8.47 2.59 -0.35
CA ALA A 435 -7.80 3.89 -0.23
C ALA A 435 -6.27 3.76 -0.39
N GLU A 436 -5.67 2.68 0.13
CA GLU A 436 -4.25 2.36 -0.07
C GLU A 436 -3.95 2.15 -1.55
N ALA A 437 -4.69 1.28 -2.23
CA ALA A 437 -4.45 0.99 -3.64
C ALA A 437 -4.58 2.25 -4.50
N MET A 438 -5.62 3.06 -4.26
CA MET A 438 -5.85 4.33 -4.94
C MET A 438 -4.69 5.32 -4.74
N SER A 439 -4.25 5.52 -3.49
CA SER A 439 -3.17 6.44 -3.15
C SER A 439 -1.87 6.04 -3.81
N ARG A 440 -1.58 4.74 -3.84
CA ARG A 440 -0.31 4.24 -4.38
C ARG A 440 -0.28 4.23 -5.90
N ILE A 441 -1.38 3.87 -6.56
CA ILE A 441 -1.50 4.06 -8.00
C ILE A 441 -1.24 5.53 -8.35
N ALA A 442 -1.82 6.47 -7.61
CA ALA A 442 -1.59 7.89 -7.82
C ALA A 442 -0.14 8.32 -7.62
N VAL A 443 0.54 7.87 -6.55
CA VAL A 443 1.97 8.15 -6.31
C VAL A 443 2.81 7.77 -7.52
N TYR A 444 2.66 6.54 -8.03
CA TYR A 444 3.49 6.06 -9.14
C TYR A 444 3.15 6.71 -10.49
N LEU A 445 1.88 7.04 -10.73
CA LEU A 445 1.47 7.78 -11.94
C LEU A 445 1.99 9.22 -11.92
N LEU A 446 1.86 9.93 -10.78
CA LEU A 446 2.33 11.30 -10.61
C LEU A 446 3.85 11.40 -10.60
N ALA A 447 4.56 10.46 -9.96
CA ALA A 447 6.01 10.37 -10.05
C ALA A 447 6.50 10.16 -11.50
N GLY A 448 5.68 9.47 -12.31
CA GLY A 448 5.88 9.34 -13.76
C GLY A 448 5.57 10.60 -14.58
N GLY A 449 4.97 11.62 -13.98
CA GLY A 449 4.54 12.84 -14.68
C GLY A 449 3.17 12.75 -15.35
N ALA A 450 2.38 11.70 -15.10
CA ALA A 450 1.02 11.60 -15.63
C ALA A 450 0.09 12.68 -15.04
N VAL A 451 -0.95 13.02 -15.79
CA VAL A 451 -2.07 13.84 -15.29
C VAL A 451 -3.19 12.90 -14.83
N LEU A 452 -3.75 13.13 -13.64
CA LEU A 452 -4.86 12.33 -13.10
C LEU A 452 -6.20 13.05 -13.30
N ALA A 453 -7.16 12.38 -13.94
CA ALA A 453 -8.52 12.87 -14.11
C ALA A 453 -9.51 12.04 -13.28
N TYR A 454 -10.34 12.68 -12.45
CA TYR A 454 -11.34 11.96 -11.65
C TYR A 454 -12.54 12.84 -11.24
N GLY A 455 -13.68 12.20 -10.95
CA GLY A 455 -14.94 12.85 -10.57
C GLY A 455 -15.23 12.89 -9.06
N GLY A 456 -14.19 12.72 -8.23
CA GLY A 456 -14.32 12.41 -6.80
C GLY A 456 -14.55 13.62 -5.91
N ASP A 457 -14.94 13.36 -4.66
CA ASP A 457 -15.35 14.35 -3.67
C ASP A 457 -14.21 15.33 -3.27
N LEU A 458 -14.52 16.62 -3.24
CA LEU A 458 -13.62 17.72 -2.85
C LEU A 458 -13.73 18.11 -1.37
N ARG A 459 -14.64 17.49 -0.61
CA ARG A 459 -14.80 17.71 0.83
C ARG A 459 -13.55 17.25 1.62
N ALA A 460 -13.42 17.78 2.84
CA ALA A 460 -12.32 17.43 3.73
C ALA A 460 -12.36 15.94 4.12
N GLY A 461 -11.20 15.31 4.26
CA GLY A 461 -11.03 13.86 4.49
C GLY A 461 -11.18 12.98 3.23
N GLY A 462 -11.43 13.58 2.06
CA GLY A 462 -11.50 12.85 0.79
C GLY A 462 -10.13 12.58 0.15
N PHE A 463 -10.12 11.73 -0.88
CA PHE A 463 -8.90 11.37 -1.64
C PHE A 463 -8.08 12.58 -2.13
N THR A 464 -8.76 13.68 -2.43
CA THR A 464 -8.15 14.93 -2.89
C THR A 464 -7.14 15.52 -1.89
N GLU A 465 -7.29 15.27 -0.58
CA GLU A 465 -6.29 15.69 0.41
C GLU A 465 -4.98 14.92 0.27
N VAL A 466 -5.07 13.60 0.12
CA VAL A 466 -3.89 12.73 -0.06
C VAL A 466 -3.09 13.13 -1.29
N LEU A 467 -3.77 13.54 -2.37
CA LEU A 467 -3.12 14.03 -3.58
C LEU A 467 -2.33 15.33 -3.38
N THR A 468 -2.68 16.16 -2.40
CA THR A 468 -2.02 17.46 -2.18
C THR A 468 -0.53 17.29 -1.86
N ASP A 469 -0.22 16.39 -0.93
CA ASP A 469 1.17 16.12 -0.51
C ASP A 469 1.97 15.39 -1.59
N ILE A 470 1.31 14.49 -2.33
CA ILE A 470 1.92 13.76 -3.44
C ILE A 470 2.30 14.74 -4.55
N VAL A 471 1.38 15.63 -4.95
CA VAL A 471 1.65 16.65 -5.97
C VAL A 471 2.75 17.60 -5.51
N ALA A 472 2.72 18.08 -4.27
CA ALA A 472 3.76 18.96 -3.74
C ALA A 472 5.17 18.35 -3.81
N THR A 473 5.28 17.02 -3.75
CA THR A 473 6.57 16.32 -3.77
C THR A 473 7.09 16.06 -5.18
N TYR A 474 6.21 15.69 -6.11
CA TYR A 474 6.62 15.33 -7.48
C TYR A 474 6.56 16.51 -8.47
N ASN A 475 5.92 17.61 -8.10
CA ASN A 475 5.79 18.81 -8.90
C ASN A 475 6.86 19.83 -8.47
N SER A 476 8.11 19.67 -8.96
CA SER A 476 9.26 20.52 -8.62
C SER A 476 9.00 22.02 -8.72
N TYR A 477 9.73 22.80 -7.89
CA TYR A 477 9.87 24.26 -8.06
C TYR A 477 10.56 24.58 -9.41
N GLY A 478 9.75 24.85 -10.42
CA GLY A 478 10.19 25.13 -11.78
C GLY A 478 9.04 25.17 -12.78
N ASN A 479 7.94 24.50 -12.44
CA ASN A 479 6.67 24.58 -13.17
C ASN A 479 5.51 24.75 -12.17
N GLU A 480 5.53 25.84 -11.37
CA GLU A 480 4.47 26.15 -10.38
C GLU A 480 3.07 26.23 -11.03
N ASP A 481 2.99 26.35 -12.35
CA ASP A 481 1.75 26.34 -13.14
C ASP A 481 1.28 24.94 -13.56
N PHE A 482 2.11 23.89 -13.45
CA PHE A 482 1.69 22.53 -13.81
C PHE A 482 0.75 21.98 -12.73
N LYS A 483 -0.49 21.68 -13.10
CA LYS A 483 -1.49 21.11 -12.19
C LYS A 483 -1.82 19.71 -12.68
N PRO A 484 -1.17 18.66 -12.14
CA PRO A 484 -1.31 17.30 -12.64
C PRO A 484 -2.64 16.66 -12.24
N ILE A 485 -3.58 17.42 -11.67
CA ILE A 485 -4.90 16.94 -11.26
C ILE A 485 -5.99 17.68 -12.02
N GLU A 486 -6.83 16.93 -12.72
CA GLU A 486 -8.02 17.39 -13.44
C GLU A 486 -9.26 16.85 -12.72
N ASN A 487 -9.86 17.65 -11.83
CA ASN A 487 -11.03 17.23 -11.07
C ASN A 487 -12.32 17.75 -11.72
N TYR A 488 -13.28 16.87 -11.94
CA TYR A 488 -14.56 17.20 -12.56
C TYR A 488 -15.69 17.04 -11.55
N GLN A 489 -16.51 18.08 -11.36
CA GLN A 489 -17.64 18.05 -10.43
C GLN A 489 -18.95 18.29 -11.17
N ALA A 490 -19.84 17.31 -11.15
CA ALA A 490 -21.20 17.46 -11.64
C ALA A 490 -22.02 18.38 -10.72
N TRP A 491 -22.96 19.13 -11.30
CA TRP A 491 -24.07 19.69 -10.52
C TRP A 491 -24.90 18.55 -9.89
N PRO A 492 -25.40 18.68 -8.65
CA PRO A 492 -25.24 19.81 -7.72
C PRO A 492 -24.02 19.66 -6.79
N PHE A 493 -23.18 18.64 -6.96
CA PHE A 493 -22.13 18.30 -6.00
C PHE A 493 -21.13 19.44 -5.78
N TYR A 494 -20.76 20.20 -6.82
CA TYR A 494 -19.87 21.36 -6.65
C TYR A 494 -20.46 22.48 -5.79
N LEU A 495 -21.78 22.52 -5.57
CA LEU A 495 -22.42 23.54 -4.73
C LEU A 495 -22.13 23.32 -3.24
N ALA A 496 -21.84 22.08 -2.85
CA ALA A 496 -21.44 21.74 -1.49
C ALA A 496 -19.97 22.12 -1.20
N VAL A 497 -19.20 22.49 -2.22
CA VAL A 497 -17.79 22.85 -2.08
C VAL A 497 -17.66 24.35 -1.83
N THR A 498 -16.99 24.72 -0.72
CA THR A 498 -16.79 26.12 -0.37
C THR A 498 -15.76 26.78 -1.29
N ARG A 499 -15.89 28.10 -1.53
CA ARG A 499 -14.90 28.85 -2.32
C ARG A 499 -13.50 28.82 -1.70
N ASN A 500 -13.40 28.78 -0.37
CA ASN A 500 -12.11 28.63 0.31
C ASN A 500 -11.46 27.29 -0.04
N ARG A 501 -12.24 26.20 -0.03
CA ARG A 501 -11.74 24.89 -0.40
C ARG A 501 -11.28 24.82 -1.85
N GLU A 502 -12.04 25.43 -2.77
CA GLU A 502 -11.61 25.53 -4.17
C GLU A 502 -10.30 26.31 -4.30
N ALA A 503 -10.15 27.41 -3.57
CA ALA A 503 -8.93 28.21 -3.59
C ALA A 503 -7.71 27.43 -3.07
N GLU A 504 -7.86 26.65 -2.00
CA GLU A 504 -6.81 25.74 -1.48
C GLU A 504 -6.34 24.76 -2.55
N LEU A 505 -7.29 24.11 -3.24
CA LEU A 505 -7.00 23.07 -4.23
C LEU A 505 -6.56 23.63 -5.59
N SER A 506 -6.85 24.89 -5.88
CA SER A 506 -6.53 25.53 -7.16
C SER A 506 -5.03 25.59 -7.48
N ARG A 507 -4.16 25.40 -6.47
CA ARG A 507 -2.71 25.34 -6.64
C ARG A 507 -2.23 24.03 -7.23
N ILE A 508 -2.95 22.93 -6.98
CA ILE A 508 -2.54 21.57 -7.37
C ILE A 508 -3.45 20.98 -8.45
N ALA A 509 -4.66 21.52 -8.62
CA ALA A 509 -5.69 20.96 -9.48
C ALA A 509 -6.40 22.01 -10.33
N HIS A 510 -6.76 21.61 -11.55
CA HIS A 510 -7.79 22.25 -12.34
C HIS A 510 -9.16 21.72 -11.92
N LEU A 511 -10.02 22.61 -11.43
CA LEU A 511 -11.38 22.26 -10.97
C LEU A 511 -12.39 22.62 -12.05
N HIS A 512 -13.01 21.61 -12.65
CA HIS A 512 -14.01 21.74 -13.70
C HIS A 512 -15.41 21.55 -13.13
N ARG A 513 -16.21 22.62 -13.14
CA ARG A 513 -17.63 22.54 -12.79
C ARG A 513 -18.43 22.18 -14.03
N ILE A 514 -19.15 21.07 -14.00
CA ILE A 514 -20.04 20.61 -15.07
C ILE A 514 -21.47 21.05 -14.73
N PRO A 515 -21.97 22.16 -15.32
CA PRO A 515 -23.29 22.67 -15.01
C PRO A 515 -24.38 21.81 -15.64
N THR A 516 -25.59 21.90 -15.10
CA THR A 516 -26.79 21.39 -15.77
C THR A 516 -27.00 22.09 -17.13
N ARG A 517 -27.37 21.33 -18.17
CA ARG A 517 -27.65 21.86 -19.52
C ARG A 517 -28.75 22.93 -19.48
N SER A 518 -28.64 23.93 -20.35
CA SER A 518 -29.60 25.04 -20.43
C SER A 518 -31.01 24.62 -20.84
N ASP A 519 -31.14 23.62 -21.72
CA ASP A 519 -32.42 23.03 -22.13
C ASP A 519 -33.11 22.29 -20.97
N VAL A 520 -32.33 21.61 -20.14
CA VAL A 520 -32.81 20.97 -18.91
C VAL A 520 -33.25 22.03 -17.89
N LYS A 521 -32.46 23.09 -17.68
CA LYS A 521 -32.85 24.21 -16.81
C LYS A 521 -34.15 24.87 -17.27
N ALA A 522 -34.31 25.08 -18.57
CA ALA A 522 -35.51 25.67 -19.17
C ALA A 522 -36.73 24.74 -19.06
N LYS A 523 -36.55 23.43 -19.22
CA LYS A 523 -37.62 22.43 -19.14
C LYS A 523 -38.17 22.24 -17.73
N PHE A 524 -37.36 22.50 -16.70
CA PHE A 524 -37.71 22.34 -15.29
C PHE A 524 -37.80 23.67 -14.51
N GLU A 525 -37.78 24.82 -15.21
CA GLU A 525 -37.91 26.17 -14.63
C GLU A 525 -36.94 26.45 -13.47
N ILE A 526 -35.70 25.94 -13.55
CA ILE A 526 -34.71 26.05 -12.47
C ILE A 526 -33.99 27.40 -12.54
N GLU A 527 -34.47 28.37 -11.76
CA GLU A 527 -33.78 29.63 -11.48
C GLU A 527 -32.45 29.37 -10.72
N PRO A 528 -31.37 30.16 -10.95
CA PRO A 528 -30.07 29.96 -10.30
C PRO A 528 -30.12 29.92 -8.77
N ASP A 529 -31.09 30.61 -8.17
CA ASP A 529 -31.22 30.78 -6.72
C ASP A 529 -32.32 29.87 -6.11
N GLN A 530 -32.95 29.01 -6.92
CA GLN A 530 -34.04 28.10 -6.50
C GLN A 530 -33.70 26.61 -6.64
N GLU A 531 -32.41 26.25 -6.61
CA GLU A 531 -31.92 24.86 -6.77
C GLU A 531 -32.45 23.86 -5.70
N ASN A 532 -33.10 24.36 -4.64
CA ASN A 532 -33.75 23.56 -3.58
C ASN A 532 -35.27 23.33 -3.77
N SER A 533 -35.93 23.95 -4.76
CA SER A 533 -37.40 23.87 -4.93
C SER A 533 -37.88 22.80 -5.93
N VAL A 534 -36.96 22.11 -6.62
CA VAL A 534 -37.29 21.07 -7.62
C VAL A 534 -37.85 19.81 -6.95
N ALA A 535 -38.95 19.26 -7.47
CA ALA A 535 -39.52 18.01 -6.99
C ALA A 535 -38.48 16.87 -7.02
N ASN A 536 -38.41 16.05 -5.95
CA ASN A 536 -37.36 15.03 -5.77
C ASN A 536 -37.14 14.12 -7.00
N SER A 537 -38.20 13.78 -7.75
CA SER A 537 -38.07 12.90 -8.92
C SER A 537 -37.50 13.58 -10.17
N GLU A 538 -37.68 14.89 -10.34
CA GLU A 538 -37.12 15.68 -11.44
C GLU A 538 -35.67 16.06 -11.13
N LYS A 539 -35.39 16.36 -9.86
CA LYS A 539 -34.04 16.59 -9.35
C LYS A 539 -33.11 15.39 -9.62
N LEU A 540 -33.60 14.16 -9.42
CA LEU A 540 -32.83 12.94 -9.67
C LEU A 540 -32.46 12.75 -11.16
N LEU A 541 -33.38 13.08 -12.07
CA LEU A 541 -33.13 13.05 -13.51
C LEU A 541 -32.00 13.99 -13.93
N ILE A 542 -32.02 15.20 -13.39
CA ILE A 542 -31.02 16.22 -13.67
C ILE A 542 -29.66 15.82 -13.12
N ILE A 543 -29.60 15.37 -11.85
CA ILE A 543 -28.37 14.84 -11.23
C ILE A 543 -27.76 13.77 -12.12
N THR A 544 -28.58 12.86 -12.60
CA THR A 544 -28.14 11.75 -13.44
C THR A 544 -27.53 12.21 -14.75
N GLN A 545 -28.18 13.13 -15.47
CA GLN A 545 -27.62 13.69 -16.71
C GLN A 545 -26.32 14.46 -16.46
N CYS A 546 -26.21 15.17 -15.34
CA CYS A 546 -24.99 15.87 -14.97
C CYS A 546 -23.85 14.91 -14.66
N LEU A 547 -24.13 13.78 -14.00
CA LEU A 547 -23.15 12.73 -13.75
C LEU A 547 -22.67 12.08 -15.06
N THR A 548 -23.57 11.78 -15.99
CA THR A 548 -23.21 11.28 -17.33
C THR A 548 -22.35 12.29 -18.09
N GLN A 549 -22.72 13.57 -18.12
CA GLN A 549 -21.91 14.61 -18.77
C GLN A 549 -20.54 14.76 -18.14
N MET A 550 -20.44 14.65 -16.82
CA MET A 550 -19.16 14.67 -16.13
C MET A 550 -18.30 13.47 -16.52
N ARG A 551 -18.87 12.26 -16.59
CA ARG A 551 -18.16 11.05 -17.04
C ARG A 551 -17.73 11.15 -18.51
N GLN A 552 -18.55 11.74 -19.37
CA GLN A 552 -18.20 12.03 -20.76
C GLN A 552 -17.04 13.02 -20.85
N ALA A 553 -17.07 14.13 -20.10
CA ALA A 553 -15.98 15.10 -20.07
C ALA A 553 -14.66 14.49 -19.56
N ILE A 554 -14.72 13.68 -18.50
CA ILE A 554 -13.55 12.91 -18.03
C ILE A 554 -13.07 11.96 -19.14
N ASN A 555 -13.99 11.21 -19.77
CA ASN A 555 -13.66 10.28 -20.83
C ASN A 555 -12.98 11.02 -21.98
N GLU A 556 -13.50 12.14 -22.47
CA GLU A 556 -12.92 12.96 -23.55
C GLU A 556 -11.48 13.38 -23.25
N LYS A 557 -11.23 13.91 -22.05
CA LYS A 557 -9.91 14.38 -21.63
C LYS A 557 -8.92 13.25 -21.36
N ALA A 558 -9.36 12.15 -20.74
CA ALA A 558 -8.51 11.03 -20.40
C ALA A 558 -8.08 10.24 -21.64
N ASN A 559 -6.83 9.80 -21.67
CA ASN A 559 -6.29 8.91 -22.71
C ASN A 559 -6.33 7.45 -22.29
N VAL A 560 -6.39 7.18 -20.99
CA VAL A 560 -6.39 5.83 -20.39
C VAL A 560 -7.38 5.84 -19.23
N ARG A 561 -8.03 4.71 -18.97
CA ARG A 561 -8.95 4.53 -17.86
C ARG A 561 -8.52 3.37 -16.95
N ILE A 562 -8.58 3.58 -15.64
CA ILE A 562 -8.33 2.56 -14.60
C ILE A 562 -9.57 2.45 -13.73
N LEU A 563 -10.15 1.24 -13.63
CA LEU A 563 -11.35 0.96 -12.86
C LEU A 563 -11.06 -0.07 -11.75
N MET A 564 -11.54 0.21 -10.54
CA MET A 564 -11.42 -0.69 -9.38
C MET A 564 -12.65 -0.56 -8.48
N GLY A 565 -13.22 -1.69 -8.06
CA GLY A 565 -14.41 -1.74 -7.21
C GLY A 565 -15.67 -1.21 -7.91
N GLY A 566 -16.46 -0.41 -7.18
CA GLY A 566 -17.66 0.25 -7.68
C GLY A 566 -18.96 -0.35 -7.16
N ARG A 567 -19.84 0.52 -6.65
CA ARG A 567 -21.14 0.14 -6.11
C ARG A 567 -22.08 -0.36 -7.20
N LEU A 568 -22.75 -1.47 -6.93
CA LEU A 568 -23.83 -2.00 -7.76
C LEU A 568 -25.22 -1.61 -7.22
N THR A 569 -25.30 -1.16 -5.98
CA THR A 569 -26.55 -0.71 -5.33
C THR A 569 -26.49 0.78 -4.97
N GLU A 570 -27.66 1.40 -4.75
CA GLU A 570 -27.81 2.79 -4.28
C GLU A 570 -27.06 3.87 -5.09
N PHE A 571 -26.68 3.60 -6.33
CA PHE A 571 -25.96 4.54 -7.18
C PHE A 571 -26.88 5.67 -7.70
N SER A 572 -26.37 6.89 -7.80
CA SER A 572 -27.19 8.07 -8.16
C SER A 572 -27.44 8.23 -9.67
N GLY A 573 -26.70 7.53 -10.53
CA GLY A 573 -26.83 7.61 -11.99
C GLY A 573 -27.88 6.68 -12.58
N VAL A 574 -28.02 6.69 -13.92
CA VAL A 574 -28.86 5.73 -14.67
C VAL A 574 -28.25 4.33 -14.58
N LEU A 575 -26.95 4.24 -14.84
CA LEU A 575 -26.14 3.04 -14.71
C LEU A 575 -25.20 3.16 -13.50
N PRO A 576 -24.71 2.02 -12.96
CA PRO A 576 -23.58 2.05 -12.05
C PRO A 576 -22.44 2.88 -12.67
N GLY A 577 -21.83 3.77 -11.87
CA GLY A 577 -20.91 4.76 -12.43
C GLY A 577 -19.72 4.14 -13.15
N VAL A 578 -19.12 3.12 -12.53
CA VAL A 578 -17.98 2.38 -13.10
C VAL A 578 -18.37 1.63 -14.39
N LEU A 579 -19.59 1.13 -14.50
CA LEU A 579 -20.09 0.46 -15.71
C LEU A 579 -20.18 1.46 -16.88
N GLU A 580 -20.74 2.64 -16.62
CA GLU A 580 -20.86 3.69 -17.63
C GLU A 580 -19.48 4.18 -18.09
N GLU A 581 -18.53 4.30 -17.16
CA GLU A 581 -17.16 4.69 -17.48
C GLU A 581 -16.39 3.63 -18.27
N ALA A 582 -16.64 2.34 -17.99
CA ALA A 582 -16.12 1.23 -18.79
C ALA A 582 -16.70 1.26 -20.21
N TYR A 583 -18.02 1.46 -20.33
CA TYR A 583 -18.71 1.56 -21.61
C TYR A 583 -18.15 2.70 -22.46
N LEU A 584 -18.06 3.91 -21.89
CA LEU A 584 -17.53 5.10 -22.58
C LEU A 584 -16.08 4.93 -23.04
N ALA A 585 -15.25 4.26 -22.22
CA ALA A 585 -13.86 3.99 -22.59
C ALA A 585 -13.77 3.04 -23.79
N LEU A 586 -14.50 1.91 -23.75
CA LEU A 586 -14.49 0.92 -24.83
C LEU A 586 -15.12 1.45 -26.12
N ASP A 587 -16.25 2.15 -26.02
CA ASP A 587 -16.93 2.77 -27.17
C ASP A 587 -16.02 3.79 -27.89
N SER A 588 -15.20 4.51 -27.11
CA SER A 588 -14.18 5.44 -27.64
C SER A 588 -12.83 4.78 -27.97
N ASN A 589 -12.73 3.43 -27.92
CA ASN A 589 -11.49 2.66 -28.10
C ASN A 589 -10.32 3.12 -27.22
N LYS A 590 -10.60 3.58 -25.99
CA LYS A 590 -9.57 4.02 -25.05
C LYS A 590 -9.02 2.84 -24.25
N PRO A 591 -7.70 2.80 -24.02
CA PRO A 591 -7.07 1.86 -23.09
C PRO A 591 -7.79 1.78 -21.75
N LEU A 592 -8.17 0.55 -21.35
CA LEU A 592 -8.94 0.28 -20.14
C LEU A 592 -8.25 -0.79 -19.29
N PHE A 593 -7.90 -0.44 -18.06
CA PHE A 593 -7.42 -1.37 -17.03
C PHE A 593 -8.55 -1.69 -16.05
N LEU A 594 -8.80 -2.98 -15.81
CA LEU A 594 -9.84 -3.48 -14.92
C LEU A 594 -9.22 -4.25 -13.77
N ILE A 595 -9.52 -3.86 -12.53
CA ILE A 595 -9.10 -4.59 -11.32
C ILE A 595 -10.34 -5.12 -10.60
N GLY A 596 -10.56 -6.44 -10.66
CA GLY A 596 -11.73 -7.13 -10.11
C GLY A 596 -11.55 -7.66 -8.69
N ALA A 597 -10.33 -7.70 -8.17
CA ALA A 597 -10.02 -8.22 -6.83
C ALA A 597 -10.83 -7.57 -5.69
N PHE A 598 -11.30 -6.34 -5.88
CA PHE A 598 -12.12 -5.57 -4.93
C PHE A 598 -13.64 -5.74 -5.17
N GLY A 599 -14.06 -6.63 -6.07
CA GLY A 599 -15.46 -6.93 -6.35
C GLY A 599 -16.22 -5.80 -7.03
N GLY A 600 -17.55 -5.86 -6.91
CA GLY A 600 -18.46 -4.82 -7.37
C GLY A 600 -18.54 -4.69 -8.89
N CYS A 601 -18.75 -3.46 -9.33
CA CYS A 601 -19.01 -3.16 -10.73
C CYS A 601 -17.82 -3.50 -11.65
N SER A 602 -16.59 -3.32 -11.19
CA SER A 602 -15.39 -3.70 -11.95
C SER A 602 -15.34 -5.21 -12.21
N GLN A 603 -15.67 -6.03 -11.20
CA GLN A 603 -15.78 -7.48 -11.38
C GLN A 603 -16.92 -7.84 -12.35
N ALA A 604 -18.08 -7.19 -12.23
CA ALA A 604 -19.20 -7.41 -13.15
C ALA A 604 -18.82 -7.10 -14.62
N VAL A 605 -18.05 -6.04 -14.87
CA VAL A 605 -17.55 -5.72 -16.22
C VAL A 605 -16.59 -6.80 -16.71
N ILE A 606 -15.69 -7.31 -15.85
CA ILE A 606 -14.77 -8.40 -16.18
C ILE A 606 -15.54 -9.67 -16.57
N ASP A 607 -16.57 -10.04 -15.82
CA ASP A 607 -17.40 -11.21 -16.09
C ASP A 607 -18.01 -11.11 -17.49
N LEU A 608 -18.64 -9.98 -17.81
CA LEU A 608 -19.28 -9.74 -19.12
C LEU A 608 -18.27 -9.74 -20.26
N ILE A 609 -17.10 -9.09 -20.10
CA ILE A 609 -16.02 -9.07 -21.10
C ILE A 609 -15.44 -10.48 -21.34
N CYS A 610 -15.47 -11.34 -20.32
CA CYS A 610 -15.07 -12.74 -20.47
C CYS A 610 -16.18 -13.63 -21.06
N GLY A 611 -17.33 -13.06 -21.43
CA GLY A 611 -18.49 -13.78 -21.95
C GLY A 611 -19.29 -14.53 -20.89
N GLN A 612 -19.10 -14.20 -19.61
CA GLN A 612 -19.84 -14.77 -18.48
C GLN A 612 -21.07 -13.90 -18.14
N ASP A 613 -21.95 -14.45 -17.31
CA ASP A 613 -23.07 -13.70 -16.73
C ASP A 613 -22.64 -13.02 -15.43
N SER A 614 -23.22 -11.85 -15.18
CA SER A 614 -23.12 -11.13 -13.90
C SER A 614 -24.50 -11.01 -13.24
N PRO A 615 -24.87 -11.94 -12.33
CA PRO A 615 -26.15 -11.90 -11.61
C PRO A 615 -26.31 -10.67 -10.73
N ALA A 616 -25.21 -10.19 -10.14
CA ALA A 616 -25.19 -9.00 -9.31
C ALA A 616 -25.59 -7.75 -10.12
N LEU A 617 -24.99 -7.58 -11.30
CA LEU A 617 -25.36 -6.48 -12.20
C LEU A 617 -26.77 -6.64 -12.77
N PHE A 618 -27.19 -7.85 -13.14
CA PHE A 618 -28.56 -8.11 -13.58
C PHE A 618 -29.58 -7.67 -12.53
N THR A 619 -29.33 -8.03 -11.27
CA THR A 619 -30.18 -7.65 -10.13
C THR A 619 -30.15 -6.13 -9.91
N ALA A 620 -28.97 -5.51 -9.98
CA ALA A 620 -28.81 -4.07 -9.83
C ALA A 620 -29.61 -3.26 -10.86
N LEU A 621 -29.63 -3.68 -12.13
CA LEU A 621 -30.36 -2.98 -13.18
C LEU A 621 -31.88 -3.22 -13.12
N ASN A 622 -32.31 -4.41 -12.71
CA ASN A 622 -33.74 -4.78 -12.67
C ASN A 622 -34.46 -4.46 -11.35
N SER A 623 -33.73 -4.21 -10.26
CA SER A 623 -34.31 -3.87 -8.96
C SER A 623 -34.71 -2.38 -8.83
N ARG A 624 -34.49 -1.57 -9.87
CA ARG A 624 -34.86 -0.16 -9.87
C ARG A 624 -36.37 0.06 -10.04
N ASP A 625 -36.85 1.16 -9.48
CA ASP A 625 -38.23 1.60 -9.64
C ASP A 625 -38.56 1.81 -11.13
N SER A 626 -39.53 1.05 -11.63
CA SER A 626 -40.02 1.12 -13.02
C SER A 626 -40.44 2.54 -13.42
N ASN A 627 -41.00 3.33 -12.50
CA ASN A 627 -41.38 4.72 -12.78
C ASN A 627 -40.16 5.61 -13.04
N ILE A 628 -39.02 5.30 -12.42
CA ILE A 628 -37.76 6.02 -12.60
C ILE A 628 -37.13 5.61 -13.95
N ILE A 629 -37.12 4.31 -14.27
CA ILE A 629 -36.63 3.78 -15.55
C ILE A 629 -37.43 4.38 -16.73
N ASP A 630 -38.76 4.40 -16.65
CA ASP A 630 -39.63 4.96 -17.69
C ASP A 630 -39.36 6.44 -17.94
N LYS A 631 -39.04 7.20 -16.88
CA LYS A 631 -38.64 8.60 -17.01
C LYS A 631 -37.27 8.74 -17.65
N TYR A 632 -36.31 7.88 -17.31
CA TYR A 632 -34.98 7.87 -17.94
C TYR A 632 -35.07 7.54 -19.44
N GLN A 633 -35.81 6.51 -19.83
CA GLN A 633 -35.96 6.10 -21.23
C GLN A 633 -36.49 7.21 -22.15
N LYS A 634 -37.31 8.12 -21.62
CA LYS A 634 -37.86 9.25 -22.39
C LYS A 634 -36.87 10.39 -22.64
N ILE A 635 -35.72 10.36 -21.98
CA ILE A 635 -34.77 11.49 -21.94
C ILE A 635 -33.36 11.06 -22.38
N LEU A 636 -33.03 9.75 -22.31
CA LEU A 636 -31.80 9.21 -22.87
C LEU A 636 -31.86 9.19 -24.39
N GLU A 637 -30.75 9.54 -25.03
CA GLU A 637 -30.58 9.44 -26.48
C GLU A 637 -30.54 7.97 -26.93
N GLU A 638 -30.04 7.07 -26.07
CA GLU A 638 -29.88 5.62 -26.33
C GLU A 638 -30.45 4.79 -25.15
N PRO A 639 -31.77 4.58 -25.09
CA PRO A 639 -32.43 3.88 -23.98
C PRO A 639 -32.11 2.38 -23.91
N GLU A 640 -31.66 1.75 -25.00
CA GLU A 640 -31.20 0.36 -25.03
C GLU A 640 -29.98 0.11 -24.12
N ARG A 641 -29.20 1.15 -23.79
CA ARG A 641 -28.09 1.08 -22.84
C ARG A 641 -28.53 0.74 -21.41
N LEU A 642 -29.83 0.73 -21.13
CA LEU A 642 -30.40 0.27 -19.87
C LEU A 642 -30.64 -1.23 -19.81
N ASN A 643 -30.68 -1.90 -20.97
CA ASN A 643 -31.03 -3.29 -21.07
C ASN A 643 -29.81 -4.17 -20.78
N TYR A 644 -29.95 -5.07 -19.81
CA TYR A 644 -28.86 -5.98 -19.43
C TYR A 644 -28.37 -6.84 -20.61
N ASP A 645 -29.27 -7.37 -21.44
CA ASP A 645 -28.87 -8.19 -22.60
C ASP A 645 -28.09 -7.37 -23.63
N TYR A 646 -28.44 -6.10 -23.82
CA TYR A 646 -27.67 -5.19 -24.68
C TYR A 646 -26.26 -4.96 -24.10
N ILE A 647 -26.17 -4.62 -22.82
CA ILE A 647 -24.90 -4.41 -22.11
C ILE A 647 -24.02 -5.66 -22.18
N LYS A 648 -24.59 -6.83 -21.87
CA LYS A 648 -23.92 -8.12 -21.93
C LYS A 648 -23.36 -8.39 -23.33
N ARG A 649 -24.17 -8.19 -24.38
CA ARG A 649 -23.73 -8.37 -25.76
C ARG A 649 -22.59 -7.42 -26.12
N PHE A 650 -22.74 -6.13 -25.79
CA PHE A 650 -21.70 -5.12 -26.05
C PHE A 650 -20.35 -5.54 -25.44
N PHE A 651 -20.30 -5.84 -24.14
CA PHE A 651 -19.05 -6.21 -23.47
C PHE A 651 -18.50 -7.56 -23.96
N ALA A 652 -19.35 -8.53 -24.25
CA ALA A 652 -18.94 -9.82 -24.80
C ALA A 652 -18.37 -9.69 -26.23
N ASP A 653 -18.95 -8.83 -27.06
CA ASP A 653 -18.49 -8.56 -28.42
C ASP A 653 -17.15 -7.80 -28.42
N CYS A 654 -16.93 -6.90 -27.44
CA CYS A 654 -15.63 -6.28 -27.21
C CYS A 654 -14.58 -7.35 -26.83
N GLY A 655 -14.85 -8.14 -25.79
CA GLY A 655 -13.90 -9.13 -25.28
C GLY A 655 -12.60 -8.53 -24.69
N VAL A 656 -11.75 -9.39 -24.11
CA VAL A 656 -10.53 -8.97 -23.39
C VAL A 656 -9.55 -8.21 -24.29
N ARG A 657 -9.48 -8.54 -25.58
CA ARG A 657 -8.57 -7.90 -26.53
C ARG A 657 -8.89 -6.44 -26.81
N SER A 658 -10.15 -6.03 -26.65
CA SER A 658 -10.58 -4.66 -26.87
C SER A 658 -10.25 -3.72 -25.70
N LEU A 659 -9.63 -4.21 -24.63
CA LEU A 659 -9.12 -3.38 -23.54
C LEU A 659 -8.00 -2.43 -23.98
N ASN A 660 -7.27 -2.74 -25.07
CA ASN A 660 -6.27 -1.87 -25.68
C ASN A 660 -5.28 -1.23 -24.69
N ASN A 661 -4.96 -1.93 -23.59
CA ASN A 661 -4.21 -1.38 -22.46
C ASN A 661 -2.72 -1.75 -22.47
N GLY A 662 -2.23 -2.27 -23.60
CA GLY A 662 -0.84 -2.71 -23.77
C GLY A 662 -0.50 -4.03 -23.06
N LEU A 663 -1.45 -4.67 -22.37
CA LEU A 663 -1.29 -5.98 -21.76
C LEU A 663 -1.77 -7.09 -22.70
N THR A 664 -1.14 -8.26 -22.62
CA THR A 664 -1.63 -9.48 -23.28
C THR A 664 -2.90 -9.99 -22.60
N ASP A 665 -3.65 -10.87 -23.27
CA ASP A 665 -4.83 -11.53 -22.69
C ASP A 665 -4.49 -12.25 -21.36
N GLU A 666 -3.31 -12.86 -21.25
CA GLU A 666 -2.85 -13.52 -20.02
C GLU A 666 -2.58 -12.52 -18.89
N LEU A 667 -1.91 -11.41 -19.19
CA LEU A 667 -1.61 -10.37 -18.21
C LEU A 667 -2.87 -9.65 -17.73
N ASN A 668 -3.83 -9.40 -18.62
CA ASN A 668 -5.14 -8.86 -18.26
C ASN A 668 -5.87 -9.77 -17.29
N ARG A 669 -5.92 -11.08 -17.59
CA ARG A 669 -6.57 -12.06 -16.70
C ARG A 669 -5.94 -12.13 -15.32
N LYS A 670 -4.63 -11.87 -15.21
CA LYS A 670 -3.96 -11.76 -13.92
C LYS A 670 -4.31 -10.47 -13.19
N LEU A 671 -4.31 -9.33 -13.90
CA LEU A 671 -4.73 -8.04 -13.33
C LEU A 671 -6.17 -8.11 -12.77
N PHE A 672 -7.08 -8.82 -13.44
CA PHE A 672 -8.47 -8.98 -12.99
C PHE A 672 -8.58 -9.53 -11.57
N THR A 673 -7.67 -10.43 -11.16
CA THR A 673 -7.74 -11.13 -9.87
C THR A 673 -6.66 -10.70 -8.88
N GLU A 674 -5.75 -9.81 -9.28
CA GLU A 674 -4.58 -9.44 -8.48
C GLU A 674 -4.97 -8.57 -7.29
N GLN A 675 -4.51 -8.97 -6.10
CA GLN A 675 -4.81 -8.32 -4.82
C GLN A 675 -3.63 -7.51 -4.29
N ASP A 676 -2.41 -7.84 -4.73
CA ASP A 676 -1.21 -7.13 -4.32
C ASP A 676 -1.05 -5.81 -5.09
N THR A 677 -1.08 -4.70 -4.35
CA THR A 677 -0.98 -3.35 -4.91
C THR A 677 0.33 -3.13 -5.69
N HIS A 678 1.46 -3.77 -5.33
CA HIS A 678 2.70 -3.64 -6.11
C HIS A 678 2.55 -4.24 -7.50
N ARG A 679 1.96 -5.43 -7.59
CA ARG A 679 1.72 -6.11 -8.86
C ARG A 679 0.68 -5.40 -9.71
N ILE A 680 -0.39 -4.88 -9.10
CA ILE A 680 -1.37 -4.03 -9.81
C ILE A 680 -0.65 -2.85 -10.47
N ILE A 681 0.15 -2.11 -9.72
CA ILE A 681 0.91 -0.96 -10.25
C ILE A 681 1.90 -1.41 -11.33
N SER A 682 2.62 -2.51 -11.11
CA SER A 682 3.59 -3.03 -12.08
C SER A 682 2.93 -3.41 -13.41
N LEU A 683 1.76 -4.04 -13.38
CA LEU A 683 0.98 -4.37 -14.58
C LEU A 683 0.45 -3.11 -15.27
N ILE A 684 -0.07 -2.13 -14.53
CA ILE A 684 -0.54 -0.86 -15.11
C ILE A 684 0.62 -0.14 -15.82
N LEU A 685 1.76 0.03 -15.15
CA LEU A 685 2.93 0.68 -15.73
C LEU A 685 3.41 -0.08 -16.98
N HIS A 686 3.53 -1.40 -16.91
CA HIS A 686 3.92 -2.23 -18.05
C HIS A 686 2.99 -2.06 -19.26
N GLY A 687 1.68 -1.98 -19.03
CA GLY A 687 0.72 -1.72 -20.10
C GLY A 687 0.92 -0.33 -20.74
N LEU A 688 1.05 0.72 -19.93
CA LEU A 688 1.31 2.09 -20.38
C LEU A 688 2.62 2.22 -21.18
N ASP A 689 3.62 1.42 -20.83
CA ASP A 689 4.91 1.38 -21.52
C ASP A 689 4.82 0.76 -22.90
N ASN A 690 4.13 -0.37 -23.00
CA ASN A 690 3.90 -1.03 -24.29
C ASN A 690 3.08 -0.13 -25.22
N LEU A 691 2.12 0.63 -24.69
CA LEU A 691 1.39 1.66 -25.46
C LEU A 691 2.26 2.86 -25.84
N SER A 692 3.38 3.07 -25.15
CA SER A 692 4.29 4.17 -25.47
C SER A 692 5.28 3.86 -26.58
N LEU A 693 5.49 2.57 -26.85
CA LEU A 693 6.33 2.06 -27.93
C LEU A 693 5.57 1.87 -29.26
N GLN A 694 4.24 1.93 -29.23
CA GLN A 694 3.34 1.91 -30.38
C GLN A 694 3.11 3.34 -30.89
#